data_AF-I7LV11-F1
#
_entry.id   AF-I7LV11-F1
#
_cell.length_a   1.000
_cell.length_b   1.000
_cell.length_c   1.000
_cell.angle_alpha   90.00
_cell.angle_beta   90.00
_cell.angle_gamma   90.00
#
_symmetry.space_group_name_H-M   'P 1'
#
loop_
_entity.id
_entity.type
_entity.pdbx_description
1 polymer ?
#
loop_
_entity_poly.entity_id
_entity_poly.type
_entity_poly.pdbx_seq_one_letter_code
_entity_poly.pdbx_strand_id
1 'polypeptide(L)'
;MGIVEDIEKYVPPANWDGNGDYRSVFHQGFMNYFRHLEFIALIPYILIIILQRLTAKDQKNVDRSDQQFKQNQQQQQSSNNHILPYQQLQSSNNLNASIIQGSTVNFDQSSQQNAKQVGFLLEFLGLISLWVLIGLFTFQFGLTYGYKIINIETANYINGGFVILGLILQNKLNIGQRRYLKVIFTVVGFGLAILPQILTENLCMCVFNVYGYQVGDFFFSSKFTRYYQIQKEKICPDNHLCHFYATLPETSYDSVFFNIHTGLNITDVDLILQPFNDQGNLLEQTFEITAQMQESIKIEEKGDRNVFVGLYTDLQPNTKYQVTVLNKQTQAILKQSTYKTLPSPQQKNVQVKIAFGGDWSREGNGDQLTSKLIQMEPDVIMLGGDVGYDNGFKECYYSWDIFYDSFEQNVFEKIGRVIPLIFAIGNHDAGWNALGQYNTTVNAEQGPLYFTWAPQQFGQNKTIPKYNERSSLNYHIIRNTIHFSLDSGYFHTFSGYQNDWMKQTLSNYSEFYKFAHYHVPIYPVCLNPKSKFNKAQTNIDMKNYWVPLFDQYKFVGVFENHVHMFKRTFPLKNNTISENGTVYFGDGAWGVPTDESCPPDQFTNSTLGGIFEKAHTAKNADHVWILNLNENEAIYDAFTQDDSIYFERGYTQTLSNYNMN
;
A
#
# COMPACT_ATOMS: atom_id res chain seq x y z
N MET A 1 3.00 18.27 2.58
CA MET A 1 4.48 18.29 2.60
C MET A 1 5.10 17.86 3.94
N GLY A 2 4.45 18.02 5.10
CA GLY A 2 4.99 17.61 6.41
C GLY A 2 4.90 16.10 6.78
N ILE A 3 4.10 15.30 6.08
CA ILE A 3 4.01 13.82 6.24
C ILE A 3 5.36 13.13 5.97
N VAL A 4 6.20 13.85 5.22
CA VAL A 4 7.62 13.68 4.88
C VAL A 4 8.57 13.20 5.98
N GLU A 5 8.67 14.04 7.01
CA GLU A 5 9.76 14.03 7.99
C GLU A 5 9.49 13.07 9.16
N ASP A 6 8.23 12.68 9.38
CA ASP A 6 7.85 11.76 10.44
C ASP A 6 8.17 10.29 10.09
N ILE A 7 8.37 9.95 8.79
CA ILE A 7 8.77 8.60 8.33
C ILE A 7 10.13 8.20 8.91
N GLU A 8 11.07 9.14 9.03
CA GLU A 8 12.44 8.84 9.46
C GLU A 8 12.59 8.58 10.96
N LYS A 9 11.61 8.98 11.78
CA LYS A 9 11.66 8.86 13.25
C LYS A 9 10.88 7.68 13.79
N TYR A 10 10.09 7.01 12.95
CA TYR A 10 9.31 5.88 13.39
C TYR A 10 10.21 4.65 13.54
N VAL A 11 10.25 4.11 14.76
CA VAL A 11 10.87 2.83 15.07
C VAL A 11 9.74 1.83 15.26
N PRO A 12 9.65 0.79 14.42
CA PRO A 12 8.54 -0.13 14.55
C PRO A 12 8.57 -1.00 15.79
N PRO A 13 7.41 -1.57 16.13
CA PRO A 13 7.34 -2.60 17.15
C PRO A 13 8.15 -3.85 16.74
N ALA A 14 8.69 -4.56 17.74
CA ALA A 14 9.43 -5.81 17.55
C ALA A 14 8.60 -6.94 16.90
N ASN A 15 7.28 -6.79 16.88
CA ASN A 15 6.34 -7.71 16.24
C ASN A 15 5.48 -6.92 15.24
N TRP A 16 5.26 -7.45 14.04
CA TRP A 16 4.35 -6.88 13.06
C TRP A 16 2.92 -6.97 13.61
N ASP A 17 2.34 -5.84 13.96
CA ASP A 17 1.07 -5.69 14.68
C ASP A 17 -0.12 -5.39 13.76
N GLY A 18 0.08 -5.49 12.43
CA GLY A 18 -0.89 -5.03 11.44
C GLY A 18 -0.65 -3.61 10.95
N ASN A 19 0.33 -2.89 11.51
CA ASN A 19 0.65 -1.50 11.15
C ASN A 19 2.12 -1.37 10.72
N GLY A 20 2.42 -1.71 9.47
CA GLY A 20 3.69 -1.33 8.85
C GLY A 20 3.87 0.21 8.77
N ASP A 21 5.09 0.67 8.47
CA ASP A 21 5.43 2.11 8.39
C ASP A 21 4.47 2.90 7.49
N TYR A 22 4.06 2.32 6.35
CA TYR A 22 3.10 2.96 5.46
C TYR A 22 1.78 3.26 6.15
N ARG A 23 1.33 2.40 7.07
CA ARG A 23 0.11 2.63 7.85
C ARG A 23 0.35 3.65 8.96
N SER A 24 1.41 3.47 9.74
CA SER A 24 1.68 4.28 10.91
C SER A 24 2.00 5.74 10.56
N VAL A 25 2.84 5.97 9.55
CA VAL A 25 3.30 7.31 9.22
C VAL A 25 2.24 8.12 8.48
N PHE A 26 1.54 7.50 7.54
CA PHE A 26 0.47 8.21 6.85
C PHE A 26 -0.64 8.57 7.82
N HIS A 27 -0.98 7.67 8.74
CA HIS A 27 -1.87 8.02 9.84
C HIS A 27 -1.36 9.27 10.58
N GLN A 28 -0.13 9.27 11.08
CA GLN A 28 0.45 10.42 11.78
C GLN A 28 0.45 11.71 10.95
N GLY A 29 0.80 11.62 9.67
CA GLY A 29 0.81 12.74 8.74
C GLY A 29 -0.57 13.35 8.52
N PHE A 30 -1.59 12.51 8.32
CA PHE A 30 -2.98 12.96 8.27
C PHE A 30 -3.38 13.63 9.59
N MET A 31 -3.09 13.01 10.73
CA MET A 31 -3.39 13.56 12.05
C MET A 31 -2.74 14.95 12.27
N ASN A 32 -1.49 15.12 11.83
CA ASN A 32 -0.79 16.41 11.91
C ASN A 32 -1.44 17.47 11.02
N TYR A 33 -1.85 17.11 9.80
CA TYR A 33 -2.59 18.01 8.91
C TYR A 33 -3.94 18.45 9.51
N PHE A 34 -4.69 17.50 10.09
CA PHE A 34 -5.97 17.80 10.74
C PHE A 34 -5.80 18.74 11.93
N ARG A 35 -4.77 18.57 12.77
CA ARG A 35 -4.45 19.52 13.86
C ARG A 35 -4.30 20.94 13.33
N HIS A 36 -3.58 21.15 12.22
CA HIS A 36 -3.44 22.48 11.63
C HIS A 36 -4.77 23.05 11.13
N LEU A 37 -5.63 22.23 10.51
CA LEU A 37 -6.97 22.64 10.09
C LEU A 37 -7.88 22.99 11.28
N GLU A 38 -7.82 22.22 12.38
CA GLU A 38 -8.55 22.52 13.61
C GLU A 38 -8.16 23.89 14.17
N PHE A 39 -6.86 24.21 14.19
CA PHE A 39 -6.38 25.55 14.58
C PHE A 39 -6.94 26.67 13.68
N ILE A 40 -7.01 26.45 12.37
CA ILE A 40 -7.58 27.44 11.43
C ILE A 40 -9.09 27.57 11.65
N ALA A 41 -9.81 26.48 11.86
CA ALA A 41 -11.25 26.47 12.10
C ALA A 41 -11.64 27.14 13.44
N LEU A 42 -10.73 27.14 14.42
CA LEU A 42 -10.89 27.85 15.69
C LEU A 42 -10.89 29.39 15.56
N ILE A 43 -10.21 29.94 14.55
CA ILE A 43 -10.07 31.41 14.37
C ILE A 43 -11.42 32.11 14.16
N PRO A 44 -12.26 31.73 13.16
CA PRO A 44 -13.57 32.35 12.98
C PRO A 44 -14.49 32.14 14.18
N TYR A 45 -14.41 30.99 14.86
CA TYR A 45 -15.16 30.74 16.08
C TYR A 45 -14.78 31.70 17.23
N ILE A 46 -13.48 31.91 17.47
CA ILE A 46 -12.98 32.86 18.48
C ILE A 46 -13.39 34.29 18.12
N LEU A 47 -13.26 34.69 16.84
CA LEU A 47 -13.66 36.00 16.36
C LEU A 47 -15.15 36.26 16.58
N ILE A 48 -16.00 35.26 16.38
CA ILE A 48 -17.45 35.37 16.62
C ILE A 48 -17.76 35.50 18.11
N ILE A 49 -17.08 34.76 18.98
CA ILE A 49 -17.23 34.95 20.44
C ILE A 49 -16.82 36.36 20.86
N ILE A 50 -15.72 36.87 20.29
CA ILE A 50 -15.25 38.25 20.55
C ILE A 50 -16.30 39.25 20.06
N LEU A 51 -16.79 39.11 18.82
CA LEU A 51 -17.79 39.99 18.24
C LEU A 51 -19.12 39.96 19.01
N GLN A 52 -19.61 38.78 19.41
CA GLN A 52 -20.81 38.63 20.23
C GLN A 52 -20.66 39.32 21.60
N ARG A 53 -19.47 39.24 22.23
CA ARG A 53 -19.18 39.95 23.47
C ARG A 53 -19.12 41.46 23.27
N LEU A 54 -18.59 41.92 22.15
CA LEU A 54 -18.54 43.34 21.81
C LEU A 54 -19.95 43.90 21.55
N THR A 55 -20.77 43.22 20.75
CA THR A 55 -22.16 43.64 20.47
C THR A 55 -23.06 43.58 21.71
N ALA A 56 -22.89 42.58 22.58
CA ALA A 56 -23.63 42.51 23.85
C ALA A 56 -23.24 43.65 24.83
N LYS A 57 -22.01 44.17 24.70
CA LYS A 57 -21.54 45.32 25.49
C LYS A 57 -22.16 46.62 24.98
N ASP A 58 -22.28 46.79 23.66
CA ASP A 58 -22.95 47.92 23.04
C ASP A 58 -24.46 47.91 23.31
N GLN A 59 -25.11 46.75 23.27
CA GLN A 59 -26.54 46.64 23.57
C GLN A 59 -26.86 46.98 25.03
N LYS A 60 -26.00 46.57 25.98
CA LYS A 60 -26.07 47.00 27.38
C LYS A 60 -25.85 48.51 27.57
N ASN A 61 -25.00 49.14 26.74
CA ASN A 61 -24.77 50.58 26.78
C ASN A 61 -25.95 51.37 26.20
N VAL A 62 -26.57 50.87 25.12
CA VAL A 62 -27.79 51.43 24.53
C VAL A 62 -28.96 51.31 25.51
N ASP A 63 -29.20 50.13 26.11
CA ASP A 63 -30.24 49.94 27.13
C ASP A 63 -30.03 50.84 28.37
N ARG A 64 -28.77 51.07 28.78
CA ARG A 64 -28.43 52.04 29.83
C ARG A 64 -28.79 53.46 29.43
N SER A 65 -28.47 53.87 28.20
CA SER A 65 -28.79 55.21 27.69
C SER A 65 -30.30 55.42 27.56
N ASP A 66 -31.05 54.39 27.16
CA ASP A 66 -32.51 54.42 27.05
C ASP A 66 -33.20 54.46 28.41
N GLN A 67 -32.68 53.73 29.40
CA GLN A 67 -33.12 53.83 30.79
C GLN A 67 -32.82 55.22 31.38
N GLN A 68 -31.67 55.79 31.06
CA GLN A 68 -31.26 57.12 31.51
C GLN A 68 -32.08 58.22 30.82
N PHE A 69 -32.46 58.03 29.54
CA PHE A 69 -33.37 58.91 28.80
C PHE A 69 -34.80 58.84 29.38
N LYS A 70 -35.31 57.64 29.69
CA LYS A 70 -36.61 57.47 30.35
C LYS A 70 -36.64 58.03 31.77
N GLN A 71 -35.53 57.92 32.53
CA GLN A 71 -35.39 58.57 33.83
C GLN A 71 -35.35 60.09 33.73
N ASN A 72 -34.66 60.64 32.72
CA ASN A 72 -34.62 62.09 32.49
C ASN A 72 -36.00 62.64 32.05
N GLN A 73 -36.77 61.90 31.26
CA GLN A 73 -38.17 62.28 30.95
C GLN A 73 -39.08 62.24 32.18
N GLN A 74 -38.92 61.25 33.06
CA GLN A 74 -39.68 61.19 34.32
C GLN A 74 -39.29 62.32 35.29
N GLN A 75 -38.01 62.70 35.36
CA GLN A 75 -37.56 63.85 36.16
C GLN A 75 -38.04 65.21 35.63
N GLN A 76 -38.17 65.37 34.31
CA GLN A 76 -38.77 66.57 33.70
C GLN A 76 -40.29 66.66 33.90
N GLN A 77 -40.99 65.53 34.02
CA GLN A 77 -42.42 65.52 34.33
C GLN A 77 -42.72 65.74 35.82
N SER A 78 -41.80 65.40 36.74
CA SER A 78 -41.99 65.62 38.19
C SER A 78 -41.61 67.03 38.68
N SER A 79 -40.96 67.85 37.85
CA SER A 79 -40.47 69.19 38.24
C SER A 79 -41.34 70.37 37.75
N ASN A 80 -42.52 70.09 37.17
CA ASN A 80 -43.43 71.09 36.60
C ASN A 80 -44.79 71.23 37.34
N ASN A 81 -44.84 71.00 38.67
CA ASN A 81 -46.03 71.31 39.48
C ASN A 81 -45.66 72.02 40.78
N HIS A 82 -45.56 73.36 40.72
CA HIS A 82 -46.13 74.35 41.66
C HIS A 82 -45.33 75.68 41.65
N ILE A 83 -45.75 76.67 40.85
CA ILE A 83 -46.60 77.84 41.21
C ILE A 83 -45.78 79.04 41.76
N LEU A 84 -45.67 80.12 40.97
CA LEU A 84 -46.30 81.44 41.18
C LEU A 84 -46.12 82.34 39.91
N PRO A 85 -47.01 83.32 39.65
CA PRO A 85 -47.30 83.88 38.33
C PRO A 85 -46.79 85.34 38.14
N TYR A 86 -47.12 85.95 36.98
CA TYR A 86 -46.89 87.32 36.45
C TYR A 86 -45.87 87.35 35.29
N GLN A 87 -46.10 87.89 34.08
CA GLN A 87 -46.98 88.96 33.58
C GLN A 87 -47.42 88.69 32.13
N GLN A 88 -48.62 89.16 31.80
CA GLN A 88 -49.19 89.24 30.46
C GLN A 88 -48.57 90.39 29.64
N LEU A 89 -48.19 90.09 28.39
CA LEU A 89 -48.15 91.02 27.26
C LEU A 89 -48.55 90.22 26.01
N GLN A 90 -49.69 90.59 25.42
CA GLN A 90 -50.29 89.95 24.25
C GLN A 90 -49.77 90.57 22.94
N SER A 91 -49.46 89.69 21.98
CA SER A 91 -49.79 89.69 20.52
C SER A 91 -49.73 91.02 19.75
N SER A 92 -49.16 91.15 18.55
CA SER A 92 -49.03 90.20 17.43
C SER A 92 -48.10 90.82 16.39
N ASN A 93 -47.21 90.02 15.80
CA ASN A 93 -46.67 90.13 14.43
C ASN A 93 -45.44 89.22 14.28
N ASN A 94 -45.54 88.18 13.44
CA ASN A 94 -44.82 88.08 12.17
C ASN A 94 -44.51 86.63 11.75
N LEU A 95 -44.70 86.45 10.43
CA LEU A 95 -44.08 85.51 9.50
C LEU A 95 -44.66 84.09 9.44
N ASN A 96 -45.61 83.96 8.50
CA ASN A 96 -45.79 82.81 7.60
C ASN A 96 -44.41 82.30 7.14
N ALA A 97 -44.00 81.04 7.32
CA ALA A 97 -44.62 79.78 6.93
C ALA A 97 -44.72 79.61 5.40
N SER A 98 -43.66 79.06 4.80
CA SER A 98 -43.80 78.10 3.69
C SER A 98 -42.50 77.30 3.44
N ILE A 99 -42.64 75.98 3.63
CA ILE A 99 -42.24 74.91 2.70
C ILE A 99 -40.74 74.73 2.45
N ILE A 100 -40.13 73.78 3.18
CA ILE A 100 -39.34 72.67 2.58
C ILE A 100 -39.64 71.40 3.39
N GLN A 101 -40.23 70.39 2.72
CA GLN A 101 -40.20 69.00 3.14
C GLN A 101 -38.74 68.55 3.21
N GLY A 102 -38.23 68.36 4.43
CA GLY A 102 -36.93 67.73 4.70
C GLY A 102 -37.16 66.39 5.37
N SER A 103 -37.41 65.37 4.55
CA SER A 103 -37.07 63.95 4.77
C SER A 103 -36.49 63.57 6.14
N THR A 104 -37.32 63.12 7.08
CA THR A 104 -36.87 62.10 8.06
C THR A 104 -36.88 60.76 7.35
N VAL A 105 -35.78 60.55 6.63
CA VAL A 105 -35.45 59.38 5.83
C VAL A 105 -35.59 58.11 6.68
N ASN A 106 -36.09 57.06 6.03
CA ASN A 106 -36.09 55.62 6.35
C ASN A 106 -34.73 55.01 6.80
N PHE A 107 -33.80 55.79 7.36
CA PHE A 107 -32.47 55.31 7.74
C PHE A 107 -32.53 54.26 8.86
N ASP A 108 -33.50 54.36 9.78
CA ASP A 108 -33.56 53.51 10.98
C ASP A 108 -34.11 52.10 10.70
N GLN A 109 -35.01 51.94 9.73
CA GLN A 109 -35.47 50.61 9.32
C GLN A 109 -34.40 49.87 8.51
N SER A 110 -33.66 50.58 7.65
CA SER A 110 -32.55 49.97 6.88
C SER A 110 -31.38 49.58 7.78
N SER A 111 -31.03 50.40 8.77
CA SER A 111 -29.94 50.12 9.73
C SER A 111 -30.29 48.95 10.65
N GLN A 112 -31.54 48.86 11.14
CA GLN A 112 -32.02 47.74 11.94
C GLN A 112 -32.15 46.44 11.12
N GLN A 113 -32.56 46.53 9.85
CA GLN A 113 -32.63 45.37 8.96
C GLN A 113 -31.23 44.87 8.61
N ASN A 114 -30.27 45.77 8.36
CA ASN A 114 -28.86 45.43 8.17
C ASN A 114 -28.24 44.82 9.43
N ALA A 115 -28.52 45.36 10.63
CA ALA A 115 -28.04 44.81 11.89
C ALA A 115 -28.61 43.40 12.17
N LYS A 116 -29.90 43.17 11.86
CA LYS A 116 -30.52 41.83 11.96
C LYS A 116 -29.94 40.84 10.94
N GLN A 117 -29.63 41.29 9.73
CA GLN A 117 -28.97 40.46 8.71
C GLN A 117 -27.53 40.11 9.09
N VAL A 118 -26.75 41.08 9.60
CA VAL A 118 -25.38 40.87 10.09
C VAL A 118 -25.38 39.95 11.31
N GLY A 119 -26.28 40.14 12.27
CA GLY A 119 -26.43 39.25 13.43
C GLY A 119 -26.78 37.81 13.03
N PHE A 120 -27.71 37.64 12.08
CA PHE A 120 -28.04 36.32 11.54
C PHE A 120 -26.84 35.68 10.82
N LEU A 121 -26.10 36.45 10.01
CA LEU A 121 -24.92 35.96 9.30
C LEU A 121 -23.83 35.50 10.29
N LEU A 122 -23.57 36.27 11.34
CA LEU A 122 -22.60 35.92 12.38
C LEU A 122 -23.01 34.67 13.17
N GLU A 123 -24.29 34.53 13.52
CA GLU A 123 -24.81 33.30 14.14
C GLU A 123 -24.64 32.09 13.21
N PHE A 124 -24.97 32.24 11.93
CA PHE A 124 -24.88 31.17 10.95
C PHE A 124 -23.42 30.75 10.72
N LEU A 125 -22.50 31.71 10.60
CA LEU A 125 -21.06 31.45 10.49
C LEU A 125 -20.48 30.79 11.74
N GLY A 126 -20.95 31.16 12.93
CA GLY A 126 -20.51 30.55 14.19
C GLY A 126 -20.98 29.11 14.31
N LEU A 127 -22.21 28.85 13.86
CA LEU A 127 -22.78 27.51 13.80
C LEU A 127 -22.03 26.61 12.81
N ILE A 128 -21.76 27.11 11.61
CA ILE A 128 -20.95 26.41 10.62
C ILE A 128 -19.56 26.12 11.18
N SER A 129 -18.89 27.11 11.76
CA SER A 129 -17.53 26.94 12.29
C SER A 129 -17.47 25.88 13.38
N LEU A 130 -18.44 25.87 14.30
CA LEU A 130 -18.55 24.85 15.34
C LEU A 130 -18.69 23.44 14.74
N TRP A 131 -19.62 23.27 13.81
CA TRP A 131 -19.91 21.95 13.24
C TRP A 131 -18.85 21.48 12.23
N VAL A 132 -18.14 22.40 11.57
CA VAL A 132 -16.93 22.10 10.81
C VAL A 132 -15.85 21.57 11.75
N LEU A 133 -15.61 22.24 12.89
CA LEU A 133 -14.62 21.77 13.86
C LEU A 133 -14.97 20.39 14.42
N ILE A 134 -16.23 20.17 14.80
CA ILE A 134 -16.71 18.83 15.21
C ILE A 134 -16.50 17.82 14.08
N GLY A 135 -16.82 18.18 12.84
CA GLY A 135 -16.62 17.29 11.69
C GLY A 135 -15.16 16.94 11.43
N LEU A 136 -14.22 17.87 11.63
CA LEU A 136 -12.79 17.60 11.54
C LEU A 136 -12.36 16.59 12.60
N PHE A 137 -12.79 16.77 13.86
CA PHE A 137 -12.50 15.82 14.93
C PHE A 137 -13.09 14.44 14.65
N THR A 138 -14.38 14.36 14.28
CA THR A 138 -15.00 13.05 14.03
C THR A 138 -14.40 12.35 12.82
N PHE A 139 -13.97 13.11 11.81
CA PHE A 139 -13.24 12.56 10.67
C PHE A 139 -11.84 12.06 11.05
N GLN A 140 -11.13 12.76 11.92
CA GLN A 140 -9.86 12.33 12.45
C GLN A 140 -9.96 10.94 13.12
N PHE A 141 -10.96 10.72 13.98
CA PHE A 141 -11.18 9.41 14.60
C PHE A 141 -11.74 8.37 13.63
N GLY A 142 -12.48 8.81 12.59
CA GLY A 142 -12.82 7.96 11.45
C GLY A 142 -11.57 7.38 10.79
N LEU A 143 -10.57 8.21 10.48
CA LEU A 143 -9.29 7.76 9.94
C LEU A 143 -8.59 6.77 10.89
N THR A 144 -8.52 7.06 12.18
CA THR A 144 -7.93 6.14 13.18
C THR A 144 -8.61 4.76 13.16
N TYR A 145 -9.94 4.73 13.04
CA TYR A 145 -10.71 3.50 12.87
C TYR A 145 -10.41 2.81 11.52
N GLY A 146 -10.39 3.58 10.43
CA GLY A 146 -10.17 3.08 9.08
C GLY A 146 -8.82 2.39 8.90
N TYR A 147 -7.80 2.92 9.58
CA TYR A 147 -6.47 2.33 9.70
C TYR A 147 -6.36 1.23 10.77
N LYS A 148 -7.47 0.81 11.38
CA LYS A 148 -7.54 -0.25 12.42
C LYS A 148 -6.73 0.03 13.69
N ILE A 149 -6.40 1.29 13.98
CA ILE A 149 -5.68 1.67 15.21
C ILE A 149 -6.63 1.62 16.41
N ILE A 150 -7.91 1.94 16.21
CA ILE A 150 -8.98 1.76 17.19
C ILE A 150 -10.10 0.92 16.60
N ASN A 151 -10.85 0.23 17.46
CA ASN A 151 -12.04 -0.51 17.04
C ASN A 151 -13.23 0.44 16.78
N ILE A 152 -14.25 -0.06 16.07
CA ILE A 152 -15.44 0.71 15.71
C ILE A 152 -16.21 1.24 16.92
N GLU A 153 -16.27 0.46 18.00
CA GLU A 153 -16.96 0.85 19.22
C GLU A 153 -16.34 2.11 19.84
N THR A 154 -15.01 2.11 19.97
CA THR A 154 -14.23 3.24 20.49
C THR A 154 -14.42 4.48 19.63
N ALA A 155 -14.34 4.33 18.30
CA ALA A 155 -14.56 5.43 17.37
C ALA A 155 -15.98 6.02 17.50
N ASN A 156 -17.00 5.17 17.61
CA ASN A 156 -18.38 5.60 17.77
C ASN A 156 -18.63 6.32 19.10
N TYR A 157 -18.04 5.84 20.20
CA TYR A 157 -18.14 6.52 21.50
C TYR A 157 -17.52 7.91 21.46
N ILE A 158 -16.32 8.04 20.90
CA ILE A 158 -15.62 9.32 20.78
C ILE A 158 -16.42 10.28 19.90
N ASN A 159 -16.84 9.83 18.72
CA ASN A 159 -17.58 10.67 17.77
C ASN A 159 -18.95 11.09 18.31
N GLY A 160 -19.67 10.19 18.97
CA GLY A 160 -20.90 10.52 19.68
C GLY A 160 -20.68 11.57 20.77
N GLY A 161 -19.58 11.46 21.53
CA GLY A 161 -19.17 12.44 22.53
C GLY A 161 -18.95 13.84 21.94
N PHE A 162 -18.24 13.95 20.82
CA PHE A 162 -18.03 15.23 20.12
C PHE A 162 -19.33 15.85 19.61
N VAL A 163 -20.24 15.04 19.07
CA VAL A 163 -21.56 15.52 18.62
C VAL A 163 -22.40 16.03 19.79
N ILE A 164 -22.41 15.30 20.92
CA ILE A 164 -23.09 15.75 22.14
C ILE A 164 -22.47 17.07 22.64
N LEU A 165 -21.14 17.18 22.64
CA LEU A 165 -20.45 18.43 22.99
C LEU A 165 -20.86 19.58 22.06
N GLY A 166 -20.93 19.34 20.74
CA GLY A 166 -21.41 20.31 19.76
C GLY A 166 -22.82 20.81 20.06
N LEU A 167 -23.75 19.90 20.40
CA LEU A 167 -25.12 20.25 20.79
C LEU A 167 -25.16 21.07 22.09
N ILE A 168 -24.35 20.69 23.10
CA ILE A 168 -24.24 21.44 24.36
C ILE A 168 -23.71 22.85 24.11
N LEU A 169 -22.67 22.99 23.28
CA LEU A 169 -22.05 24.26 22.95
C LEU A 169 -23.00 25.15 22.14
N GLN A 170 -23.68 24.61 21.13
CA GLN A 170 -24.72 25.32 20.39
C GLN A 170 -25.78 25.91 21.33
N ASN A 171 -26.22 25.13 22.33
CA ASN A 171 -27.21 25.58 23.29
C ASN A 171 -26.64 26.63 24.27
N LYS A 172 -25.46 26.40 24.84
CA LYS A 172 -24.81 27.33 25.80
C LYS A 172 -24.44 28.67 25.19
N LEU A 173 -24.00 28.67 23.93
CA LEU A 173 -23.58 29.89 23.22
C LEU A 173 -24.77 30.62 22.59
N ASN A 174 -25.98 30.06 22.69
CA ASN A 174 -27.20 30.62 22.13
C ASN A 174 -27.12 30.88 20.61
N ILE A 175 -26.35 30.07 19.88
CA ILE A 175 -26.12 30.21 18.43
C ILE A 175 -27.13 29.33 17.68
N GLY A 176 -27.70 29.83 16.57
CA GLY A 176 -28.56 29.02 15.70
C GLY A 176 -29.86 28.56 16.36
N GLN A 177 -30.44 29.39 17.23
CA GLN A 177 -31.57 29.01 18.10
C GLN A 177 -32.91 28.90 17.37
N ARG A 178 -32.96 29.33 16.11
CA ARG A 178 -34.14 29.16 15.26
C ARG A 178 -34.44 27.68 15.12
N ARG A 179 -35.72 27.30 15.29
CA ARG A 179 -36.16 25.89 15.33
C ARG A 179 -35.65 25.06 14.16
N TYR A 180 -35.67 25.61 12.95
CA TYR A 180 -35.19 24.93 11.74
C TYR A 180 -33.66 24.72 11.75
N LEU A 181 -32.88 25.68 12.24
CA LEU A 181 -31.42 25.54 12.35
C LEU A 181 -31.05 24.47 13.39
N LYS A 182 -31.76 24.39 14.52
CA LYS A 182 -31.57 23.30 15.49
C LYS A 182 -31.79 21.94 14.86
N VAL A 183 -32.90 21.76 14.14
CA VAL A 183 -33.21 20.49 13.46
C VAL A 183 -32.14 20.14 12.43
N ILE A 184 -31.79 21.08 11.54
CA ILE A 184 -30.77 20.87 10.51
C ILE A 184 -29.45 20.44 11.15
N PHE A 185 -28.96 21.18 12.14
CA PHE A 185 -27.64 20.91 12.71
C PHE A 185 -27.60 19.72 13.67
N THR A 186 -28.72 19.34 14.27
CA THR A 186 -28.84 18.02 14.94
C THR A 186 -28.70 16.88 13.94
N VAL A 187 -29.35 16.97 12.77
CA VAL A 187 -29.20 15.97 11.69
C VAL A 187 -27.77 15.95 11.16
N VAL A 188 -27.16 17.12 10.94
CA VAL A 188 -25.73 17.23 10.57
C VAL A 188 -24.86 16.56 11.64
N GLY A 189 -25.11 16.82 12.93
CA GLY A 189 -24.38 16.18 14.01
C GLY A 189 -24.45 14.66 13.98
N PHE A 190 -25.64 14.08 13.82
CA PHE A 190 -25.77 12.63 13.64
C PHE A 190 -25.03 12.12 12.40
N GLY A 191 -25.09 12.85 11.29
CA GLY A 191 -24.32 12.56 10.09
C GLY A 191 -22.81 12.54 10.38
N LEU A 192 -22.29 13.55 11.08
CA LEU A 192 -20.87 13.67 11.44
C LEU A 192 -20.40 12.58 12.41
N ALA A 193 -21.31 11.96 13.18
CA ALA A 193 -20.97 10.85 14.06
C ALA A 193 -20.83 9.50 13.34
N ILE A 194 -21.35 9.36 12.12
CA ILE A 194 -21.44 8.05 11.43
C ILE A 194 -20.73 8.08 10.08
N LEU A 195 -20.93 9.15 9.31
CA LEU A 195 -20.45 9.27 7.95
C LEU A 195 -18.92 9.10 7.84
N PRO A 196 -18.09 9.69 8.73
CA PRO A 196 -16.66 9.50 8.61
C PRO A 196 -16.24 8.03 8.74
N GLN A 197 -16.84 7.26 9.64
CA GLN A 197 -16.53 5.84 9.80
C GLN A 197 -16.92 5.04 8.57
N ILE A 198 -18.04 5.34 7.93
CA ILE A 198 -18.45 4.70 6.67
C ILE A 198 -17.44 5.04 5.57
N LEU A 199 -17.06 6.31 5.45
CA LEU A 199 -16.15 6.78 4.40
C LEU A 199 -14.71 6.27 4.56
N THR A 200 -14.33 5.90 5.78
CA THR A 200 -12.97 5.45 6.13
C THR A 200 -12.91 3.96 6.49
N GLU A 201 -14.00 3.21 6.44
CA GLU A 201 -13.95 1.78 6.76
C GLU A 201 -13.00 1.04 5.79
N ASN A 202 -12.11 0.21 6.35
CA ASN A 202 -11.12 -0.58 5.61
C ASN A 202 -10.30 0.27 4.63
N LEU A 203 -9.58 1.27 5.15
CA LEU A 203 -8.69 2.06 4.31
C LEU A 203 -7.57 1.19 3.75
N CYS A 204 -7.37 1.32 2.45
CA CYS A 204 -6.25 0.80 1.69
C CYS A 204 -5.45 1.99 1.18
N MET A 205 -4.13 1.85 1.21
CA MET A 205 -3.21 2.75 0.57
C MET A 205 -2.16 1.92 -0.17
N CYS A 206 -2.22 1.93 -1.49
CA CYS A 206 -1.32 1.20 -2.38
C CYS A 206 -0.62 2.17 -3.34
N VAL A 207 0.32 1.69 -4.14
CA VAL A 207 0.87 2.42 -5.28
C VAL A 207 0.59 1.64 -6.57
N PHE A 208 0.68 2.32 -7.71
CA PHE A 208 0.53 1.73 -9.04
C PHE A 208 -0.72 0.87 -9.23
N ASN A 209 -1.90 1.42 -8.92
CA ASN A 209 -3.13 0.64 -8.82
C ASN A 209 -4.34 1.33 -9.44
N VAL A 210 -5.35 0.55 -9.83
CA VAL A 210 -6.47 1.04 -10.64
C VAL A 210 -7.70 1.47 -9.83
N TYR A 211 -7.76 1.14 -8.54
CA TYR A 211 -8.89 1.49 -7.66
C TYR A 211 -8.50 2.51 -6.60
N GLY A 212 -9.44 3.39 -6.28
CA GLY A 212 -9.26 4.49 -5.33
C GLY A 212 -9.15 5.86 -5.99
N TYR A 213 -8.63 6.81 -5.22
CA TYR A 213 -8.28 8.15 -5.67
C TYR A 213 -6.79 8.36 -5.52
N GLN A 214 -6.16 8.81 -6.60
CA GLN A 214 -4.72 9.09 -6.62
C GLN A 214 -4.42 10.42 -5.92
N VAL A 215 -3.47 10.40 -4.98
CA VAL A 215 -2.93 11.59 -4.31
C VAL A 215 -1.41 11.46 -4.28
N GLY A 216 -0.74 12.18 -5.20
CA GLY A 216 0.69 11.94 -5.46
C GLY A 216 0.89 10.56 -6.08
N ASP A 217 1.86 9.81 -5.57
CA ASP A 217 2.18 8.46 -6.08
C ASP A 217 1.30 7.35 -5.47
N PHE A 218 0.42 7.71 -4.52
CA PHE A 218 -0.39 6.75 -3.76
C PHE A 218 -1.85 6.76 -4.19
N PHE A 219 -2.46 5.58 -4.19
CA PHE A 219 -3.88 5.38 -4.39
C PHE A 219 -4.54 5.09 -3.04
N PHE A 220 -5.57 5.87 -2.73
CA PHE A 220 -6.35 5.74 -1.50
C PHE A 220 -7.74 5.21 -1.81
N SER A 221 -8.12 4.13 -1.15
CA SER A 221 -9.47 3.59 -1.26
C SER A 221 -9.99 3.17 0.12
N SER A 222 -11.29 3.31 0.33
CA SER A 222 -12.03 2.69 1.43
C SER A 222 -13.04 1.70 0.88
N LYS A 223 -13.62 0.88 1.76
CA LYS A 223 -14.72 -0.02 1.42
C LYS A 223 -15.83 0.69 0.65
N PHE A 224 -16.18 1.91 1.10
CA PHE A 224 -17.19 2.73 0.43
C PHE A 224 -16.80 3.02 -1.02
N THR A 225 -15.58 3.49 -1.27
CA THR A 225 -15.14 3.82 -2.64
C THR A 225 -15.04 2.58 -3.53
N ARG A 226 -14.53 1.47 -2.99
CA ARG A 226 -14.38 0.20 -3.71
C ARG A 226 -15.71 -0.41 -4.07
N TYR A 227 -16.72 -0.28 -3.21
CA TYR A 227 -18.08 -0.76 -3.49
C TYR A 227 -18.64 -0.20 -4.81
N TYR A 228 -18.35 1.08 -5.12
CA TYR A 228 -18.81 1.73 -6.35
C TYR A 228 -17.83 1.60 -7.53
N GLN A 229 -16.52 1.54 -7.26
CA GLN A 229 -15.50 1.48 -8.31
C GLN A 229 -15.32 0.06 -8.87
N ILE A 230 -15.37 -0.96 -8.03
CA ILE A 230 -15.29 -2.36 -8.45
C ILE A 230 -16.63 -2.74 -9.08
N GLN A 231 -16.66 -2.76 -10.42
CA GLN A 231 -17.87 -3.05 -11.20
C GLN A 231 -18.36 -4.50 -11.03
N LYS A 232 -17.44 -5.44 -10.73
CA LYS A 232 -17.79 -6.82 -10.43
C LYS A 232 -18.56 -6.89 -9.11
N GLU A 233 -19.54 -7.79 -9.00
CA GLU A 233 -20.28 -8.01 -7.74
C GLU A 233 -19.33 -8.34 -6.59
N LYS A 234 -18.37 -9.25 -6.83
CA LYS A 234 -17.19 -9.51 -6.00
C LYS A 234 -15.98 -9.71 -6.91
N ILE A 235 -14.77 -9.39 -6.44
CA ILE A 235 -13.56 -9.73 -7.19
C ILE A 235 -13.40 -11.25 -7.25
N CYS A 236 -13.73 -11.93 -6.15
CA CYS A 236 -13.76 -13.39 -6.06
C CYS A 236 -15.21 -13.88 -5.84
N PRO A 237 -15.96 -14.27 -6.90
CA PRO A 237 -17.37 -14.63 -6.78
C PRO A 237 -17.60 -15.92 -5.97
N ASP A 238 -18.68 -15.96 -5.17
CA ASP A 238 -18.89 -16.97 -4.13
C ASP A 238 -18.84 -18.44 -4.58
N ASN A 239 -19.23 -18.72 -5.83
CA ASN A 239 -19.27 -20.08 -6.39
C ASN A 239 -18.17 -20.34 -7.43
N HIS A 240 -17.12 -19.53 -7.50
CA HIS A 240 -16.09 -19.61 -8.53
C HIS A 240 -14.69 -19.79 -7.94
N LEU A 241 -13.82 -20.39 -8.75
CA LEU A 241 -12.37 -20.28 -8.57
C LEU A 241 -11.92 -18.92 -9.10
N CYS A 242 -11.07 -18.26 -8.33
CA CYS A 242 -10.61 -16.89 -8.59
C CYS A 242 -9.17 -16.89 -9.08
N HIS A 243 -8.29 -17.66 -8.40
CA HIS A 243 -6.89 -17.80 -8.79
C HIS A 243 -6.41 -19.23 -8.61
N PHE A 244 -5.55 -19.68 -9.51
CA PHE A 244 -4.86 -20.96 -9.47
C PHE A 244 -3.42 -20.83 -9.97
N TYR A 245 -2.48 -20.83 -9.04
CA TYR A 245 -1.05 -20.67 -9.32
C TYR A 245 -0.21 -21.64 -8.49
N ALA A 246 1.09 -21.71 -8.78
CA ALA A 246 2.01 -22.59 -8.08
C ALA A 246 3.18 -21.80 -7.48
N THR A 247 3.60 -22.22 -6.28
CA THR A 247 4.86 -21.82 -5.66
C THR A 247 5.68 -23.06 -5.33
N LEU A 248 6.98 -22.89 -5.09
CA LEU A 248 7.91 -24.02 -4.94
C LEU A 248 8.43 -24.11 -3.51
N PRO A 249 8.60 -25.31 -2.95
CA PRO A 249 9.43 -25.54 -1.77
C PRO A 249 10.91 -25.71 -2.16
N GLU A 250 11.74 -26.13 -1.22
CA GLU A 250 13.18 -26.32 -1.38
C GLU A 250 13.54 -27.31 -2.50
N THR A 251 12.81 -28.42 -2.62
CA THR A 251 12.99 -29.42 -3.69
C THR A 251 12.02 -29.18 -4.84
N SER A 252 12.34 -28.20 -5.68
CA SER A 252 11.46 -27.76 -6.77
C SER A 252 11.24 -28.78 -7.91
N TYR A 253 12.02 -29.86 -7.91
CA TYR A 253 11.99 -30.91 -8.93
C TYR A 253 11.03 -32.06 -8.62
N ASP A 254 10.63 -32.25 -7.35
CA ASP A 254 9.74 -33.34 -6.93
C ASP A 254 8.52 -32.86 -6.12
N SER A 255 8.44 -31.56 -5.83
CA SER A 255 7.43 -31.02 -4.93
C SER A 255 6.93 -29.66 -5.40
N VAL A 256 5.65 -29.39 -5.15
CA VAL A 256 4.98 -28.15 -5.58
C VAL A 256 3.83 -27.80 -4.64
N PHE A 257 3.67 -26.51 -4.34
CA PHE A 257 2.46 -25.96 -3.76
C PHE A 257 1.54 -25.46 -4.86
N PHE A 258 0.30 -25.93 -4.90
CA PHE A 258 -0.78 -25.32 -5.68
C PHE A 258 -1.62 -24.43 -4.77
N ASN A 259 -1.64 -23.14 -5.07
CA ASN A 259 -2.38 -22.13 -4.32
C ASN A 259 -3.68 -21.81 -5.05
N ILE A 260 -4.80 -21.88 -4.32
CA ILE A 260 -6.15 -21.79 -4.88
C ILE A 260 -6.94 -20.77 -4.10
N HIS A 261 -7.50 -19.78 -4.78
CA HIS A 261 -8.45 -18.83 -4.20
C HIS A 261 -9.84 -19.13 -4.75
N THR A 262 -10.85 -19.19 -3.89
CA THR A 262 -12.25 -19.39 -4.28
C THR A 262 -13.18 -18.45 -3.54
N GLY A 263 -14.40 -18.31 -4.06
CA GLY A 263 -15.48 -17.70 -3.31
C GLY A 263 -15.87 -18.48 -2.05
N LEU A 264 -16.64 -17.84 -1.17
CA LEU A 264 -16.95 -18.35 0.17
C LEU A 264 -17.79 -19.62 0.19
N ASN A 265 -18.58 -19.90 -0.85
CA ASN A 265 -19.44 -21.09 -0.89
C ASN A 265 -18.66 -22.37 -1.23
N ILE A 266 -17.43 -22.25 -1.75
CA ILE A 266 -16.55 -23.39 -1.97
C ILE A 266 -15.71 -23.57 -0.70
N THR A 267 -16.09 -24.51 0.16
CA THR A 267 -15.39 -24.76 1.44
C THR A 267 -14.36 -25.87 1.37
N ASP A 268 -14.36 -26.67 0.30
CA ASP A 268 -13.50 -27.83 0.14
C ASP A 268 -13.12 -28.00 -1.34
N VAL A 269 -11.83 -28.23 -1.58
CA VAL A 269 -11.26 -28.39 -2.93
C VAL A 269 -10.40 -29.65 -2.96
N ASP A 270 -10.67 -30.51 -3.94
CA ASP A 270 -9.79 -31.64 -4.25
C ASP A 270 -8.92 -31.29 -5.46
N LEU A 271 -7.67 -31.75 -5.43
CA LEU A 271 -6.70 -31.64 -6.51
C LEU A 271 -6.36 -33.03 -7.00
N ILE A 272 -6.33 -33.21 -8.32
CA ILE A 272 -5.91 -34.44 -8.96
C ILE A 272 -4.77 -34.13 -9.92
N LEU A 273 -3.65 -34.81 -9.74
CA LEU A 273 -2.50 -34.82 -10.64
C LEU A 273 -2.43 -36.15 -11.39
N GLN A 274 -2.27 -36.07 -12.71
CA GLN A 274 -2.10 -37.25 -13.56
C GLN A 274 -0.96 -36.98 -14.55
N PRO A 275 0.13 -37.78 -14.53
CA PRO A 275 1.20 -37.60 -15.49
C PRO A 275 0.72 -37.98 -16.90
N PHE A 276 1.29 -37.34 -17.91
CA PHE A 276 1.03 -37.67 -19.30
C PHE A 276 2.32 -37.72 -20.12
N ASN A 277 2.32 -38.53 -21.16
CA ASN A 277 3.47 -38.70 -22.04
C ASN A 277 3.58 -37.56 -23.08
N ASP A 278 4.67 -37.53 -23.84
CA ASP A 278 4.88 -36.47 -24.85
C ASP A 278 3.83 -36.49 -25.98
N GLN A 279 3.11 -37.60 -26.17
CA GLN A 279 1.96 -37.65 -27.09
C GLN A 279 0.67 -37.08 -26.50
N GLY A 280 0.66 -36.65 -25.23
CA GLY A 280 -0.51 -36.11 -24.55
C GLY A 280 -1.42 -37.16 -23.92
N ASN A 281 -1.03 -38.44 -23.93
CA ASN A 281 -1.84 -39.51 -23.34
C ASN A 281 -1.60 -39.55 -21.82
N LEU A 282 -2.69 -39.47 -21.06
CA LEU A 282 -2.70 -39.62 -19.62
C LEU A 282 -2.27 -41.03 -19.22
N LEU A 283 -1.40 -41.11 -18.21
CA LEU A 283 -0.97 -42.38 -17.62
C LEU A 283 -1.96 -42.83 -16.55
N GLU A 284 -2.05 -44.13 -16.28
CA GLU A 284 -3.05 -44.68 -15.32
C GLU A 284 -2.86 -44.18 -13.89
N GLN A 285 -1.64 -43.78 -13.51
CA GLN A 285 -1.35 -43.29 -12.16
C GLN A 285 -2.00 -41.92 -11.91
N THR A 286 -2.77 -41.81 -10.84
CA THR A 286 -3.34 -40.54 -10.37
C THR A 286 -2.93 -40.27 -8.93
N PHE A 287 -2.62 -39.02 -8.63
CA PHE A 287 -2.34 -38.53 -7.29
C PHE A 287 -3.46 -37.58 -6.90
N GLU A 288 -4.21 -37.91 -5.86
CA GLU A 288 -5.34 -37.10 -5.40
C GLU A 288 -5.10 -36.65 -3.97
N ILE A 289 -5.32 -35.36 -3.71
CA ILE A 289 -5.26 -34.77 -2.36
C ILE A 289 -6.43 -33.82 -2.16
N THR A 290 -6.88 -33.66 -0.92
CA THR A 290 -7.72 -32.52 -0.54
C THR A 290 -6.80 -31.35 -0.17
N ALA A 291 -7.00 -30.19 -0.81
CA ALA A 291 -6.25 -28.99 -0.51
C ALA A 291 -6.59 -28.48 0.89
N GLN A 292 -5.57 -28.07 1.65
CA GLN A 292 -5.73 -27.56 3.01
C GLN A 292 -6.19 -26.09 2.96
N MET A 293 -7.35 -25.80 3.55
CA MET A 293 -7.76 -24.41 3.78
C MET A 293 -6.74 -23.72 4.70
N GLN A 294 -6.07 -22.71 4.17
CA GLN A 294 -5.16 -21.87 4.95
C GLN A 294 -5.95 -20.81 5.68
N GLU A 295 -6.95 -20.23 5.01
CA GLU A 295 -7.69 -19.12 5.56
C GLU A 295 -9.05 -18.92 4.86
N SER A 296 -10.02 -18.41 5.61
CA SER A 296 -11.21 -17.76 5.08
C SER A 296 -11.08 -16.27 5.36
N ILE A 297 -10.58 -15.53 4.37
CA ILE A 297 -10.26 -14.11 4.49
C ILE A 297 -11.56 -13.32 4.50
N LYS A 298 -11.78 -12.58 5.58
CA LYS A 298 -12.90 -11.65 5.74
C LYS A 298 -12.38 -10.22 5.82
N ILE A 299 -12.33 -9.56 4.67
CA ILE A 299 -11.92 -8.16 4.56
C ILE A 299 -13.19 -7.31 4.44
N GLU A 300 -13.97 -7.57 3.39
CA GLU A 300 -15.21 -6.90 3.03
C GLU A 300 -15.91 -7.70 1.93
N GLU A 301 -17.20 -7.45 1.71
CA GLU A 301 -18.03 -8.15 0.72
C GLU A 301 -17.37 -8.35 -0.65
N LYS A 302 -16.65 -7.33 -1.16
CA LYS A 302 -15.98 -7.37 -2.47
C LYS A 302 -14.71 -8.26 -2.50
N GLY A 303 -14.06 -8.45 -1.36
CA GLY A 303 -12.74 -9.10 -1.23
C GLY A 303 -12.75 -10.43 -0.50
N ASP A 304 -13.84 -10.76 0.21
CA ASP A 304 -13.96 -12.00 0.96
C ASP A 304 -13.76 -13.25 0.08
N ARG A 305 -13.01 -14.23 0.59
CA ARG A 305 -12.61 -15.43 -0.16
C ARG A 305 -12.11 -16.54 0.75
N ASN A 306 -12.08 -17.76 0.24
CA ASN A 306 -11.35 -18.87 0.83
C ASN A 306 -10.01 -19.08 0.09
N VAL A 307 -8.96 -19.41 0.85
CA VAL A 307 -7.61 -19.69 0.33
C VAL A 307 -7.21 -21.09 0.75
N PHE A 308 -6.84 -21.90 -0.25
CA PHE A 308 -6.41 -23.28 -0.07
C PHE A 308 -5.01 -23.48 -0.63
N VAL A 309 -4.28 -24.42 -0.05
CA VAL A 309 -2.97 -24.87 -0.53
C VAL A 309 -2.98 -26.39 -0.61
N GLY A 310 -2.68 -26.91 -1.80
CA GLY A 310 -2.35 -28.32 -1.99
C GLY A 310 -0.85 -28.50 -2.09
N LEU A 311 -0.28 -29.41 -1.31
CA LEU A 311 1.14 -29.78 -1.41
C LEU A 311 1.24 -31.19 -2.00
N TYR A 312 1.98 -31.30 -3.11
CA TYR A 312 2.46 -32.58 -3.62
C TYR A 312 3.95 -32.73 -3.33
N THR A 313 4.34 -33.94 -2.92
CA THR A 313 5.74 -34.35 -2.76
C THR A 313 6.00 -35.63 -3.54
N ASP A 314 7.27 -35.95 -3.73
CA ASP A 314 7.73 -37.21 -4.35
C ASP A 314 7.22 -37.43 -5.78
N LEU A 315 6.97 -36.32 -6.50
CA LEU A 315 6.66 -36.31 -7.93
C LEU A 315 7.88 -36.72 -8.75
N GLN A 316 7.64 -37.21 -9.96
CA GLN A 316 8.73 -37.50 -10.88
C GLN A 316 9.32 -36.20 -11.44
N PRO A 317 10.65 -36.02 -11.41
CA PRO A 317 11.28 -34.84 -11.97
C PRO A 317 11.12 -34.72 -13.48
N ASN A 318 11.17 -33.50 -14.01
CA ASN A 318 11.06 -33.21 -15.44
C ASN A 318 9.86 -33.91 -16.13
N THR A 319 8.72 -33.94 -15.46
CA THR A 319 7.52 -34.68 -15.90
C THR A 319 6.34 -33.72 -16.02
N LYS A 320 5.53 -33.90 -17.06
CA LYS A 320 4.30 -33.13 -17.26
C LYS A 320 3.11 -33.83 -16.59
N TYR A 321 2.31 -33.04 -15.89
CA TYR A 321 1.12 -33.47 -15.18
C TYR A 321 -0.08 -32.66 -15.64
N GLN A 322 -1.19 -33.32 -15.93
CA GLN A 322 -2.48 -32.66 -15.94
C GLN A 322 -2.90 -32.41 -14.49
N VAL A 323 -3.36 -31.20 -14.20
CA VAL A 323 -3.87 -30.80 -12.89
C VAL A 323 -5.34 -30.47 -13.03
N THR A 324 -6.16 -31.13 -12.24
CA THR A 324 -7.61 -30.89 -12.16
C THR A 324 -7.96 -30.42 -10.76
N VAL A 325 -8.64 -29.27 -10.68
CA VAL A 325 -9.16 -28.67 -9.45
C VAL A 325 -10.66 -28.92 -9.40
N LEU A 326 -11.13 -29.58 -8.35
CA LEU A 326 -12.53 -29.96 -8.18
C LEU A 326 -13.14 -29.26 -6.97
N ASN A 327 -14.38 -28.80 -7.11
CA ASN A 327 -15.21 -28.53 -5.95
C ASN A 327 -15.62 -29.88 -5.34
N LYS A 328 -15.13 -30.17 -4.13
CA LYS A 328 -15.34 -31.49 -3.49
C LYS A 328 -16.81 -31.82 -3.25
N GLN A 329 -17.63 -30.82 -2.96
CA GLN A 329 -19.04 -31.03 -2.62
C GLN A 329 -19.89 -31.34 -3.84
N THR A 330 -19.66 -30.64 -4.93
CA THR A 330 -20.45 -30.75 -6.17
C THR A 330 -19.81 -31.65 -7.21
N GLN A 331 -18.53 -31.99 -7.03
CA GLN A 331 -17.67 -32.68 -8.00
C GLN A 331 -17.50 -31.91 -9.32
N ALA A 332 -17.83 -30.61 -9.34
CA ALA A 332 -17.64 -29.77 -10.51
C ALA A 332 -16.15 -29.47 -10.74
N ILE A 333 -15.71 -29.56 -11.99
CA ILE A 333 -14.36 -29.11 -12.40
C ILE A 333 -14.32 -27.58 -12.34
N LEU A 334 -13.47 -27.06 -11.45
CA LEU A 334 -13.23 -25.62 -11.29
C LEU A 334 -12.14 -25.12 -12.24
N LYS A 335 -11.09 -25.92 -12.45
CA LYS A 335 -10.00 -25.64 -13.39
C LYS A 335 -9.38 -26.94 -13.85
N GLN A 336 -8.97 -26.99 -15.11
CA GLN A 336 -8.07 -28.00 -15.64
C GLN A 336 -6.91 -27.29 -16.33
N SER A 337 -5.68 -27.69 -16.01
CA SER A 337 -4.45 -27.11 -16.56
C SER A 337 -3.34 -28.16 -16.61
N THR A 338 -2.15 -27.75 -17.03
CA THR A 338 -0.93 -28.57 -16.99
C THR A 338 0.08 -27.96 -16.02
N TYR A 339 0.93 -28.79 -15.43
CA TYR A 339 2.12 -28.40 -14.68
C TYR A 339 3.31 -29.27 -15.11
N LYS A 340 4.53 -28.73 -15.04
CA LYS A 340 5.77 -29.47 -15.34
C LYS A 340 6.71 -29.35 -14.15
N THR A 341 7.10 -30.46 -13.55
CA THR A 341 8.13 -30.48 -12.50
C THR A 341 9.49 -30.09 -13.08
N LEU A 342 10.33 -29.44 -12.28
CA LEU A 342 11.67 -29.04 -12.72
C LEU A 342 12.63 -30.26 -12.78
N PRO A 343 13.75 -30.17 -13.50
CA PRO A 343 14.73 -31.26 -13.55
C PRO A 343 15.47 -31.43 -12.22
N SER A 344 15.79 -32.70 -11.90
CA SER A 344 16.54 -33.04 -10.68
C SER A 344 18.02 -32.63 -10.78
N PRO A 345 18.76 -32.60 -9.65
CA PRO A 345 20.20 -32.33 -9.65
C PRO A 345 21.05 -33.26 -10.52
N GLN A 346 20.56 -34.46 -10.83
CA GLN A 346 21.25 -35.44 -11.67
C GLN A 346 21.02 -35.17 -13.17
N GLN A 347 19.96 -34.43 -13.54
CA GLN A 347 19.58 -34.15 -14.93
C GLN A 347 20.28 -32.88 -15.47
N LYS A 348 21.61 -32.84 -15.36
CA LYS A 348 22.41 -31.66 -15.72
C LYS A 348 22.35 -31.30 -17.21
N ASN A 349 22.06 -32.26 -18.08
CA ASN A 349 21.93 -32.05 -19.51
C ASN A 349 20.59 -31.44 -19.95
N VAL A 350 19.58 -31.42 -19.07
CA VAL A 350 18.28 -30.80 -19.35
C VAL A 350 18.42 -29.29 -19.19
N GLN A 351 17.96 -28.53 -20.17
CA GLN A 351 17.93 -27.07 -20.10
C GLN A 351 16.81 -26.59 -19.16
N VAL A 352 17.05 -25.51 -18.42
CA VAL A 352 16.02 -24.82 -17.63
C VAL A 352 16.06 -23.33 -17.93
N LYS A 353 14.90 -22.75 -18.23
CA LYS A 353 14.74 -21.30 -18.39
C LYS A 353 14.09 -20.69 -17.16
N ILE A 354 14.75 -19.69 -16.58
CA ILE A 354 14.31 -18.96 -15.40
C ILE A 354 14.07 -17.52 -15.82
N ALA A 355 12.82 -17.05 -15.74
CA ALA A 355 12.56 -15.63 -15.85
C ALA A 355 12.82 -14.97 -14.49
N PHE A 356 13.49 -13.82 -14.47
CA PHE A 356 13.65 -13.04 -13.25
C PHE A 356 13.46 -11.54 -13.48
N GLY A 357 12.91 -10.88 -12.46
CA GLY A 357 12.68 -9.46 -12.39
C GLY A 357 12.00 -9.12 -11.06
N GLY A 358 11.55 -7.89 -10.89
CA GLY A 358 10.87 -7.41 -9.69
C GLY A 358 10.29 -6.04 -9.99
N ASP A 359 9.61 -5.45 -9.00
CA ASP A 359 8.94 -4.16 -9.19
C ASP A 359 7.91 -4.27 -10.34
N TRP A 360 6.92 -5.16 -10.15
CA TRP A 360 5.91 -5.40 -11.18
C TRP A 360 4.77 -4.40 -11.08
N SER A 361 4.44 -3.72 -12.19
CA SER A 361 3.30 -2.80 -12.22
C SER A 361 2.53 -2.86 -13.53
N ARG A 362 1.20 -2.96 -13.39
CA ARG A 362 0.27 -2.86 -14.50
C ARG A 362 0.12 -1.45 -15.06
N GLU A 363 0.36 -0.41 -14.26
CA GLU A 363 0.18 0.97 -14.71
C GLU A 363 1.25 1.43 -15.71
N GLY A 364 2.45 0.83 -15.65
CA GLY A 364 3.43 0.98 -16.73
C GLY A 364 3.36 -0.19 -17.70
N ASN A 365 4.51 -0.73 -18.11
CA ASN A 365 4.58 -1.75 -19.16
C ASN A 365 4.55 -3.20 -18.63
N GLY A 366 4.09 -3.44 -17.39
CA GLY A 366 4.18 -4.74 -16.73
C GLY A 366 3.42 -5.84 -17.48
N ASP A 367 2.15 -5.60 -17.84
CA ASP A 367 1.36 -6.55 -18.64
C ASP A 367 2.00 -6.82 -20.00
N GLN A 368 2.53 -5.78 -20.65
CA GLN A 368 3.19 -5.90 -21.95
C GLN A 368 4.46 -6.75 -21.86
N LEU A 369 5.32 -6.50 -20.87
CA LEU A 369 6.52 -7.30 -20.59
C LEU A 369 6.17 -8.73 -20.19
N THR A 370 5.20 -8.91 -19.30
CA THR A 370 4.74 -10.23 -18.85
C THR A 370 4.26 -11.07 -20.03
N SER A 371 3.54 -10.47 -20.99
CA SER A 371 3.10 -11.16 -22.21
C SER A 371 4.25 -11.66 -23.09
N LYS A 372 5.45 -11.06 -23.00
CA LYS A 372 6.61 -11.52 -23.79
C LYS A 372 7.16 -12.86 -23.31
N LEU A 373 6.87 -13.24 -22.06
CA LEU A 373 7.27 -14.54 -21.52
C LEU A 373 6.71 -15.72 -22.32
N ILE A 374 5.61 -15.53 -23.05
CA ILE A 374 5.06 -16.55 -23.98
C ILE A 374 6.12 -16.99 -25.00
N GLN A 375 6.90 -16.05 -25.53
CA GLN A 375 7.92 -16.36 -26.56
C GLN A 375 9.13 -17.08 -25.96
N MET A 376 9.39 -16.89 -24.66
CA MET A 376 10.55 -17.45 -23.97
C MET A 376 10.24 -18.81 -23.33
N GLU A 377 8.97 -19.05 -22.99
CA GLU A 377 8.45 -20.24 -22.33
C GLU A 377 9.25 -20.63 -21.07
N PRO A 378 9.38 -19.74 -20.06
CA PRO A 378 10.19 -20.03 -18.87
C PRO A 378 9.65 -21.22 -18.08
N ASP A 379 10.52 -22.05 -17.52
CA ASP A 379 10.13 -23.18 -16.66
C ASP A 379 9.74 -22.70 -15.25
N VAL A 380 10.27 -21.55 -14.80
CA VAL A 380 9.99 -20.92 -13.50
C VAL A 380 10.16 -19.40 -13.61
N ILE A 381 9.43 -18.63 -12.79
CA ILE A 381 9.52 -17.17 -12.73
C ILE A 381 9.89 -16.75 -11.30
N MET A 382 10.92 -15.92 -11.16
CA MET A 382 11.42 -15.38 -9.90
C MET A 382 11.14 -13.87 -9.83
N LEU A 383 10.41 -13.45 -8.80
CA LEU A 383 10.03 -12.06 -8.52
C LEU A 383 10.82 -11.56 -7.33
N GLY A 384 11.63 -10.52 -7.52
CA GLY A 384 12.56 -9.98 -6.55
C GLY A 384 11.96 -9.01 -5.54
N GLY A 385 10.68 -9.17 -5.19
CA GLY A 385 9.94 -8.26 -4.31
C GLY A 385 9.20 -7.16 -5.06
N ASP A 386 8.37 -6.46 -4.30
CA ASP A 386 7.38 -5.49 -4.76
C ASP A 386 6.46 -6.09 -5.84
N VAL A 387 5.69 -7.08 -5.41
CA VAL A 387 4.92 -7.97 -6.29
C VAL A 387 3.58 -7.35 -6.65
N GLY A 388 2.75 -7.08 -5.65
CA GLY A 388 1.39 -6.54 -5.83
C GLY A 388 1.27 -5.06 -5.49
N TYR A 389 2.28 -4.46 -4.85
CA TYR A 389 2.22 -3.09 -4.34
C TYR A 389 1.01 -2.81 -3.42
N ASP A 390 0.60 -3.80 -2.63
CA ASP A 390 -0.47 -3.69 -1.62
C ASP A 390 -0.02 -2.92 -0.37
N ASN A 391 1.27 -2.59 -0.25
CA ASN A 391 1.90 -1.92 0.89
C ASN A 391 1.69 -2.65 2.22
N GLY A 392 1.51 -3.98 2.18
CA GLY A 392 1.16 -4.78 3.35
C GLY A 392 -0.24 -4.51 3.91
N PHE A 393 -1.10 -3.77 3.21
CA PHE A 393 -2.51 -3.59 3.57
C PHE A 393 -3.35 -4.70 2.93
N LYS A 394 -3.92 -5.57 3.75
CA LYS A 394 -4.85 -6.60 3.25
C LYS A 394 -6.08 -6.00 2.60
N GLU A 395 -6.50 -4.81 3.03
CA GLU A 395 -7.59 -4.05 2.41
C GLU A 395 -7.30 -3.69 0.94
N CYS A 396 -6.02 -3.75 0.52
CA CYS A 396 -5.58 -3.62 -0.85
C CYS A 396 -5.52 -4.97 -1.61
N TYR A 397 -6.25 -6.00 -1.17
CA TYR A 397 -6.26 -7.35 -1.76
C TYR A 397 -6.29 -7.41 -3.29
N TYR A 398 -7.00 -6.47 -3.92
CA TYR A 398 -7.13 -6.36 -5.37
C TYR A 398 -5.80 -6.13 -6.11
N SER A 399 -4.78 -5.60 -5.44
CA SER A 399 -3.40 -5.51 -5.92
C SER A 399 -2.87 -6.85 -6.43
N TRP A 400 -2.99 -7.89 -5.61
CA TRP A 400 -2.54 -9.23 -5.95
C TRP A 400 -3.48 -9.91 -6.94
N ASP A 401 -4.79 -9.64 -6.88
CA ASP A 401 -5.73 -10.16 -7.88
C ASP A 401 -5.33 -9.67 -9.27
N ILE A 402 -4.95 -8.39 -9.40
CA ILE A 402 -4.44 -7.79 -10.63
C ILE A 402 -3.13 -8.44 -11.07
N PHE A 403 -2.22 -8.69 -10.13
CA PHE A 403 -0.97 -9.41 -10.40
C PHE A 403 -1.23 -10.82 -10.93
N TYR A 404 -1.99 -11.65 -10.20
CA TYR A 404 -2.27 -13.03 -10.59
C TYR A 404 -3.06 -13.10 -11.90
N ASP A 405 -4.06 -12.23 -12.10
CA ASP A 405 -4.79 -12.13 -13.36
C ASP A 405 -3.84 -11.89 -14.54
N SER A 406 -2.82 -11.04 -14.37
CA SER A 406 -1.84 -10.78 -15.43
C SER A 406 -1.05 -12.04 -15.79
N PHE A 407 -0.50 -12.77 -14.82
CA PHE A 407 0.29 -13.97 -15.09
C PHE A 407 -0.57 -15.14 -15.58
N GLU A 408 -1.75 -15.35 -15.00
CA GLU A 408 -2.66 -16.41 -15.41
C GLU A 408 -3.12 -16.20 -16.86
N GLN A 409 -3.61 -14.99 -17.19
CA GLN A 409 -4.22 -14.72 -18.50
C GLN A 409 -3.18 -14.46 -19.59
N ASN A 410 -2.10 -13.74 -19.28
CA ASN A 410 -1.09 -13.35 -20.28
C ASN A 410 0.03 -14.38 -20.42
N VAL A 411 0.19 -15.33 -19.50
CA VAL A 411 1.29 -16.31 -19.56
C VAL A 411 0.77 -17.74 -19.45
N PHE A 412 0.15 -18.12 -18.33
CA PHE A 412 -0.13 -19.52 -18.04
C PHE A 412 -1.15 -20.12 -19.04
N GLU A 413 -2.22 -19.39 -19.33
CA GLU A 413 -3.23 -19.81 -20.29
C GLU A 413 -2.71 -19.84 -21.73
N LYS A 414 -1.78 -18.95 -22.08
CA LYS A 414 -1.21 -18.86 -23.43
C LYS A 414 -0.17 -19.95 -23.69
N ILE A 415 0.66 -20.26 -22.70
CA ILE A 415 1.63 -21.38 -22.76
C ILE A 415 0.91 -22.72 -22.55
N GLY A 416 -0.27 -22.72 -21.91
CA GLY A 416 -1.06 -23.93 -21.64
C GLY A 416 -0.57 -24.72 -20.43
N ARG A 417 0.19 -24.10 -19.53
CA ARG A 417 0.61 -24.68 -18.24
C ARG A 417 0.80 -23.61 -17.18
N VAL A 418 0.59 -23.99 -15.92
CA VAL A 418 1.01 -23.20 -14.76
C VAL A 418 2.53 -23.18 -14.70
N ILE A 419 3.10 -21.98 -14.57
CA ILE A 419 4.53 -21.78 -14.35
C ILE A 419 4.70 -21.39 -12.87
N PRO A 420 5.52 -22.12 -12.11
CA PRO A 420 5.72 -21.81 -10.70
C PRO A 420 6.37 -20.43 -10.52
N LEU A 421 5.92 -19.75 -9.47
CA LEU A 421 6.43 -18.46 -9.01
C LEU A 421 7.30 -18.65 -7.76
N ILE A 422 8.40 -17.91 -7.69
CA ILE A 422 9.24 -17.76 -6.50
C ILE A 422 9.33 -16.26 -6.20
N PHE A 423 9.15 -15.86 -4.96
CA PHE A 423 9.15 -14.48 -4.51
C PHE A 423 10.25 -14.25 -3.47
N ALA A 424 11.03 -13.19 -3.64
CA ALA A 424 11.66 -12.49 -2.52
C ALA A 424 10.69 -11.42 -1.98
N ILE A 425 10.95 -10.94 -0.77
CA ILE A 425 10.13 -9.92 -0.14
C ILE A 425 10.68 -8.52 -0.42
N GLY A 426 9.81 -7.62 -0.89
CA GLY A 426 10.10 -6.19 -1.07
C GLY A 426 9.51 -5.32 0.04
N ASN A 427 9.82 -4.02 0.01
CA ASN A 427 9.33 -3.10 1.02
C ASN A 427 7.81 -2.88 0.92
N HIS A 428 7.27 -2.88 -0.30
CA HIS A 428 5.82 -2.77 -0.50
C HIS A 428 5.09 -4.07 -0.12
N ASP A 429 5.71 -5.24 -0.26
CA ASP A 429 5.11 -6.49 0.22
C ASP A 429 5.10 -6.57 1.75
N ALA A 430 6.15 -6.06 2.38
CA ALA A 430 6.31 -6.10 3.84
C ALA A 430 5.51 -4.99 4.55
N GLY A 431 5.12 -3.94 3.81
CA GLY A 431 4.42 -2.77 4.33
C GLY A 431 5.31 -1.76 5.04
N TRP A 432 6.60 -1.78 4.75
CA TRP A 432 7.61 -0.91 5.35
C TRP A 432 8.25 0.01 4.31
N ASN A 433 8.95 1.05 4.76
CA ASN A 433 9.90 1.71 3.86
C ASN A 433 11.16 0.83 3.70
N ALA A 434 11.93 1.01 2.62
CA ALA A 434 13.04 0.14 2.23
C ALA A 434 14.25 0.09 3.20
N LEU A 435 14.20 0.79 4.36
CA LEU A 435 15.40 1.35 4.98
C LEU A 435 15.46 1.33 6.51
N GLY A 436 14.68 0.46 7.17
CA GLY A 436 14.61 0.47 8.64
C GLY A 436 15.10 -0.76 9.39
N GLN A 437 15.65 -1.79 8.71
CA GLN A 437 16.25 -2.97 9.35
C GLN A 437 15.42 -3.49 10.54
N TYR A 438 14.14 -3.79 10.29
CA TYR A 438 13.13 -3.82 11.33
C TYR A 438 13.19 -5.09 12.21
N ASN A 439 13.77 -6.18 11.69
CA ASN A 439 13.92 -7.47 12.37
C ASN A 439 12.63 -7.90 13.10
N THR A 440 11.54 -7.93 12.35
CA THR A 440 10.20 -8.10 12.89
C THR A 440 9.69 -9.55 12.75
N THR A 441 8.76 -9.95 13.60
CA THR A 441 8.08 -11.25 13.48
C THR A 441 6.62 -11.07 13.06
N VAL A 442 6.10 -12.00 12.26
CA VAL A 442 4.68 -12.00 11.87
C VAL A 442 3.85 -12.56 13.03
N ASN A 443 3.31 -11.67 13.89
CA ASN A 443 2.55 -12.07 15.08
C ASN A 443 1.06 -11.71 15.02
N ALA A 444 0.65 -10.78 14.15
CA ALA A 444 -0.76 -10.49 13.95
C ALA A 444 -1.49 -11.70 13.32
N GLU A 445 -2.77 -11.87 13.65
CA GLU A 445 -3.58 -13.03 13.26
C GLU A 445 -3.50 -13.36 11.76
N GLN A 446 -3.15 -12.41 10.87
CA GLN A 446 -2.56 -12.75 9.57
C GLN A 446 -1.61 -11.61 9.16
N GLY A 447 -0.38 -11.92 8.75
CA GLY A 447 0.64 -10.93 8.32
C GLY A 447 0.30 -10.24 7.00
N PRO A 448 1.29 -9.61 6.34
CA PRO A 448 1.16 -9.23 4.94
C PRO A 448 0.71 -10.39 4.05
N LEU A 449 -0.05 -10.10 3.00
CA LEU A 449 -0.64 -11.12 2.11
C LEU A 449 0.41 -12.02 1.45
N TYR A 450 1.63 -11.52 1.25
CA TYR A 450 2.81 -12.30 0.87
C TYR A 450 2.91 -13.63 1.66
N PHE A 451 2.86 -13.57 2.99
CA PHE A 451 2.98 -14.76 3.81
C PHE A 451 1.74 -15.62 3.76
N THR A 452 0.54 -15.05 3.62
CA THR A 452 -0.70 -15.83 3.59
C THR A 452 -0.87 -16.57 2.26
N TRP A 453 -0.51 -15.93 1.14
CA TRP A 453 -0.82 -16.40 -0.22
C TRP A 453 0.31 -17.16 -0.90
N ALA A 454 1.56 -16.97 -0.49
CA ALA A 454 2.71 -17.62 -1.12
C ALA A 454 3.52 -18.47 -0.12
N PRO A 455 3.13 -19.72 0.19
CA PRO A 455 4.03 -20.67 0.85
C PRO A 455 5.20 -21.02 -0.08
N GLN A 456 6.44 -20.93 0.41
CA GLN A 456 7.65 -21.15 -0.40
C GLN A 456 8.72 -22.01 0.29
N GLN A 457 8.38 -22.58 1.44
CA GLN A 457 9.25 -23.52 2.14
C GLN A 457 8.40 -24.60 2.79
N PHE A 458 9.01 -25.74 3.04
CA PHE A 458 8.38 -26.79 3.82
C PHE A 458 8.20 -26.38 5.28
N GLY A 459 7.07 -26.78 5.84
CA GLY A 459 6.93 -26.95 7.29
C GLY A 459 7.68 -28.19 7.77
N GLN A 460 7.61 -28.44 9.08
CA GLN A 460 8.23 -29.65 9.65
C GLN A 460 7.72 -30.91 8.94
N ASN A 461 8.63 -31.84 8.64
CA ASN A 461 8.34 -33.10 7.92
C ASN A 461 7.71 -32.90 6.52
N LYS A 462 8.17 -31.90 5.75
CA LYS A 462 7.65 -31.59 4.40
C LYS A 462 6.13 -31.34 4.38
N THR A 463 5.64 -30.59 5.35
CA THR A 463 4.22 -30.19 5.42
C THR A 463 4.00 -28.78 4.88
N ILE A 464 2.73 -28.35 4.77
CA ILE A 464 2.42 -26.94 4.51
C ILE A 464 2.63 -26.15 5.82
N PRO A 465 3.57 -25.19 5.87
CA PRO A 465 3.79 -24.39 7.07
C PRO A 465 2.60 -23.46 7.32
N LYS A 466 2.26 -23.26 8.60
CA LYS A 466 1.30 -22.23 8.98
C LYS A 466 1.83 -20.86 8.56
N TYR A 467 0.94 -19.91 8.31
CA TYR A 467 1.34 -18.58 7.83
C TYR A 467 2.35 -17.87 8.75
N ASN A 468 2.24 -18.04 10.07
CA ASN A 468 3.16 -17.45 11.06
C ASN A 468 4.48 -18.22 11.24
N GLU A 469 4.60 -19.39 10.63
CA GLU A 469 5.83 -20.18 10.55
C GLU A 469 6.57 -19.93 9.23
N ARG A 470 5.97 -19.16 8.31
CA ARG A 470 6.59 -18.85 7.02
C ARG A 470 7.66 -17.77 7.19
N SER A 471 8.79 -17.96 6.52
CA SER A 471 9.92 -17.02 6.51
C SER A 471 9.96 -16.21 5.22
N SER A 472 10.55 -15.01 5.29
CA SER A 472 10.95 -14.24 4.11
C SER A 472 12.22 -14.80 3.46
N LEU A 473 12.92 -15.71 4.14
CA LEU A 473 14.08 -16.44 3.62
C LEU A 473 13.64 -17.80 3.08
N ASN A 474 14.03 -18.11 1.86
CA ASN A 474 13.85 -19.43 1.28
C ASN A 474 14.96 -19.74 0.27
N TYR A 475 15.12 -21.01 -0.08
CA TYR A 475 16.00 -21.42 -1.15
C TYR A 475 15.33 -22.51 -1.99
N HIS A 476 15.71 -22.60 -3.26
CA HIS A 476 15.17 -23.60 -4.18
C HIS A 476 16.29 -24.27 -4.96
N ILE A 477 16.21 -25.60 -5.04
CA ILE A 477 17.11 -26.42 -5.84
C ILE A 477 16.54 -26.61 -7.23
N ILE A 478 17.23 -26.14 -8.26
CA ILE A 478 16.84 -26.23 -9.67
C ILE A 478 18.00 -26.86 -10.43
N ARG A 479 17.85 -28.08 -10.99
CA ARG A 479 19.02 -28.89 -11.42
C ARG A 479 20.10 -28.91 -10.32
N ASN A 480 21.36 -28.66 -10.69
CA ASN A 480 22.52 -28.57 -9.82
C ASN A 480 22.81 -27.12 -9.42
N THR A 481 21.80 -26.26 -9.36
CA THR A 481 21.91 -24.90 -8.85
C THR A 481 21.05 -24.72 -7.59
N ILE A 482 21.47 -23.81 -6.73
CA ILE A 482 20.72 -23.36 -5.56
C ILE A 482 20.45 -21.86 -5.70
N HIS A 483 19.19 -21.48 -5.54
CA HIS A 483 18.71 -20.10 -5.65
C HIS A 483 18.19 -19.64 -4.30
N PHE A 484 18.79 -18.61 -3.71
CA PHE A 484 18.38 -18.04 -2.43
C PHE A 484 17.46 -16.83 -2.64
N SER A 485 16.30 -16.79 -1.99
CA SER A 485 15.57 -15.55 -1.73
C SER A 485 16.04 -14.98 -0.40
N LEU A 486 16.71 -13.82 -0.44
CA LEU A 486 17.21 -13.15 0.77
C LEU A 486 16.29 -12.00 1.17
N ASP A 487 16.28 -11.68 2.46
CA ASP A 487 15.52 -10.57 3.03
C ASP A 487 16.42 -9.33 3.12
N SER A 488 16.01 -8.27 2.43
CA SER A 488 16.71 -6.99 2.40
C SER A 488 16.58 -6.15 3.69
N GLY A 489 16.27 -6.75 4.83
CA GLY A 489 16.26 -6.10 6.14
C GLY A 489 14.87 -5.86 6.73
N TYR A 490 13.83 -6.50 6.23
CA TYR A 490 12.45 -6.29 6.71
C TYR A 490 12.14 -7.17 7.91
N PHE A 491 12.18 -8.50 7.73
CA PHE A 491 11.91 -9.47 8.81
C PHE A 491 13.19 -10.07 9.38
N HIS A 492 14.25 -10.12 8.57
CA HIS A 492 15.58 -10.55 9.01
C HIS A 492 16.65 -9.53 8.63
N THR A 493 17.57 -9.24 9.55
CA THR A 493 18.72 -8.39 9.25
C THR A 493 19.72 -9.09 8.33
N PHE A 494 20.62 -8.32 7.70
CA PHE A 494 21.65 -8.84 6.81
C PHE A 494 22.65 -9.78 7.48
N SER A 495 22.80 -9.70 8.81
CA SER A 495 23.79 -10.42 9.60
C SER A 495 23.13 -11.41 10.57
N GLY A 496 23.95 -12.14 11.35
CA GLY A 496 23.43 -13.10 12.33
C GLY A 496 22.67 -14.25 11.67
N TYR A 497 21.40 -14.42 12.03
CA TYR A 497 20.57 -15.57 11.65
C TYR A 497 20.56 -15.84 10.14
N GLN A 498 20.34 -14.81 9.33
CA GLN A 498 20.27 -14.96 7.87
C GLN A 498 21.60 -15.48 7.29
N ASN A 499 22.73 -14.93 7.74
CA ASN A 499 24.06 -15.37 7.30
C ASN A 499 24.39 -16.78 7.77
N ASP A 500 24.02 -17.15 8.99
CA ASP A 500 24.28 -18.48 9.52
C ASP A 500 23.42 -19.53 8.82
N TRP A 501 22.15 -19.20 8.54
CA TRP A 501 21.26 -20.01 7.71
C TRP A 501 21.81 -20.21 6.29
N MET A 502 22.33 -19.16 5.65
CA MET A 502 22.98 -19.28 4.34
C MET A 502 24.20 -20.21 4.40
N LYS A 503 25.11 -20.02 5.36
CA LYS A 503 26.32 -20.86 5.50
C LYS A 503 25.96 -22.33 5.75
N GLN A 504 24.99 -22.58 6.63
CA GLN A 504 24.52 -23.93 6.92
C GLN A 504 23.92 -24.57 5.67
N THR A 505 23.08 -23.84 4.93
CA THR A 505 22.48 -24.32 3.68
C THR A 505 23.57 -24.62 2.65
N LEU A 506 24.50 -23.69 2.44
CA LEU A 506 25.61 -23.84 1.48
C LEU A 506 26.56 -24.98 1.82
N SER A 507 26.74 -25.32 3.10
CA SER A 507 27.54 -26.49 3.48
C SER A 507 26.93 -27.82 3.02
N ASN A 508 25.61 -27.87 2.82
CA ASN A 508 24.91 -29.06 2.33
C ASN A 508 24.86 -29.14 0.79
N TYR A 509 25.21 -28.05 0.09
CA TYR A 509 25.13 -27.92 -1.38
C TYR A 509 26.43 -27.33 -1.95
N SER A 510 27.57 -27.77 -1.41
CA SER A 510 28.89 -27.20 -1.72
C SER A 510 29.26 -27.28 -3.21
N GLU A 511 28.77 -28.32 -3.89
CA GLU A 511 28.98 -28.67 -5.28
C GLU A 511 27.96 -28.05 -6.25
N PHE A 512 26.93 -27.38 -5.75
CA PHE A 512 25.91 -26.72 -6.56
C PHE A 512 26.41 -25.35 -7.02
N TYR A 513 25.86 -24.81 -8.12
CA TYR A 513 26.09 -23.42 -8.51
C TYR A 513 25.14 -22.49 -7.77
N LYS A 514 25.63 -21.34 -7.30
CA LYS A 514 24.91 -20.50 -6.34
C LYS A 514 24.40 -19.23 -7.00
N PHE A 515 23.13 -18.94 -6.77
CA PHE A 515 22.45 -17.73 -7.17
C PHE A 515 21.70 -17.16 -5.97
N ALA A 516 21.46 -15.85 -5.98
CA ALA A 516 20.54 -15.22 -5.04
C ALA A 516 19.67 -14.19 -5.76
N HIS A 517 18.47 -13.95 -5.25
CA HIS A 517 17.66 -12.79 -5.56
C HIS A 517 17.14 -12.15 -4.28
N TYR A 518 17.06 -10.84 -4.30
CA TYR A 518 16.60 -10.01 -3.19
C TYR A 518 16.19 -8.64 -3.70
N HIS A 519 15.54 -7.87 -2.85
CA HIS A 519 14.89 -6.65 -3.29
C HIS A 519 15.86 -5.47 -3.41
N VAL A 520 16.46 -5.03 -2.31
CA VAL A 520 17.33 -3.84 -2.30
C VAL A 520 18.73 -4.18 -2.84
N PRO A 521 19.25 -3.46 -3.85
CA PRO A 521 20.52 -3.79 -4.49
C PRO A 521 21.73 -3.44 -3.62
N ILE A 522 22.79 -4.24 -3.70
CA ILE A 522 24.11 -3.97 -3.14
C ILE A 522 24.83 -2.89 -3.94
N TYR A 523 24.72 -2.94 -5.27
CA TYR A 523 25.36 -2.00 -6.19
C TYR A 523 24.33 -1.23 -7.03
N PRO A 524 23.50 -0.36 -6.44
CA PRO A 524 22.51 0.41 -7.19
C PRO A 524 23.15 1.31 -8.23
N VAL A 525 22.54 1.37 -9.42
CA VAL A 525 22.88 2.31 -10.50
C VAL A 525 22.66 3.75 -10.05
N CYS A 526 21.63 3.97 -9.25
CA CYS A 526 21.32 5.26 -8.67
C CYS A 526 21.29 5.21 -7.15
N LEU A 527 22.14 6.01 -6.53
CA LEU A 527 21.99 6.38 -5.13
C LEU A 527 21.42 7.78 -5.12
N ASN A 528 20.13 7.91 -4.87
CA ASN A 528 19.56 9.21 -4.61
C ASN A 528 19.60 9.49 -3.10
N PRO A 529 20.61 10.23 -2.57
CA PRO A 529 20.69 10.56 -1.15
C PRO A 529 19.54 11.47 -0.68
N LYS A 530 18.76 12.05 -1.59
CA LYS A 530 17.49 12.73 -1.30
C LYS A 530 16.28 11.81 -1.44
N SER A 531 16.45 10.65 -2.07
CA SER A 531 15.41 9.62 -2.14
C SER A 531 15.28 9.02 -0.75
N LYS A 532 14.05 9.10 -0.25
CA LYS A 532 13.64 8.51 1.02
C LYS A 532 13.55 6.99 0.97
N PHE A 533 13.93 6.39 -0.16
CA PHE A 533 13.84 4.97 -0.49
C PHE A 533 15.23 4.31 -0.61
N ASN A 534 16.34 5.07 -0.73
CA ASN A 534 17.71 4.51 -0.82
C ASN A 534 18.69 5.15 0.20
N LYS A 535 19.03 4.45 1.30
CA LYS A 535 20.10 4.87 2.23
C LYS A 535 21.41 4.16 1.89
N ALA A 536 22.45 4.94 1.69
CA ALA A 536 23.81 4.44 1.48
C ALA A 536 24.27 3.43 2.56
N GLN A 537 23.79 3.55 3.80
CA GLN A 537 24.13 2.62 4.89
C GLN A 537 23.63 1.19 4.62
N THR A 538 22.42 1.03 4.06
CA THR A 538 21.87 -0.29 3.70
C THR A 538 22.78 -1.00 2.69
N ASN A 539 23.23 -0.28 1.66
CA ASN A 539 24.16 -0.84 0.68
C ASN A 539 25.53 -1.18 1.31
N ILE A 540 26.04 -0.32 2.22
CA ILE A 540 27.28 -0.57 2.96
C ILE A 540 27.16 -1.84 3.81
N ASP A 541 26.05 -2.03 4.51
CA ASP A 541 25.84 -3.20 5.36
C ASP A 541 25.78 -4.48 4.52
N MET A 542 25.03 -4.49 3.41
CA MET A 542 25.02 -5.66 2.51
C MET A 542 26.40 -5.93 1.89
N LYS A 543 27.18 -4.90 1.54
CA LYS A 543 28.58 -5.06 1.11
C LYS A 543 29.46 -5.68 2.18
N ASN A 544 29.20 -5.39 3.46
CA ASN A 544 29.99 -5.93 4.57
C ASN A 544 29.57 -7.35 4.97
N TYR A 545 28.29 -7.70 4.82
CA TYR A 545 27.76 -8.96 5.33
C TYR A 545 27.49 -10.03 4.27
N TRP A 546 27.11 -9.67 3.05
CA TRP A 546 26.76 -10.61 1.98
C TRP A 546 27.86 -10.78 0.94
N VAL A 547 28.49 -9.70 0.49
CA VAL A 547 29.56 -9.79 -0.53
C VAL A 547 30.70 -10.74 -0.12
N PRO A 548 31.19 -10.74 1.14
CA PRO A 548 32.20 -11.72 1.55
C PRO A 548 31.72 -13.17 1.47
N LEU A 549 30.43 -13.43 1.72
CA LEU A 549 29.84 -14.75 1.56
C LEU A 549 29.72 -15.12 0.07
N PHE A 550 29.25 -14.19 -0.77
CA PHE A 550 29.18 -14.41 -2.22
C PHE A 550 30.55 -14.72 -2.82
N ASP A 551 31.57 -13.99 -2.40
CA ASP A 551 32.96 -14.21 -2.82
C ASP A 551 33.53 -15.53 -2.29
N GLN A 552 33.28 -15.84 -1.02
CA GLN A 552 33.75 -17.08 -0.39
C GLN A 552 33.13 -18.30 -1.06
N TYR A 553 31.83 -18.26 -1.34
CA TYR A 553 31.07 -19.38 -1.89
C TYR A 553 30.96 -19.38 -3.42
N LYS A 554 31.63 -18.43 -4.09
CA LYS A 554 31.70 -18.26 -5.55
C LYS A 554 30.31 -18.23 -6.20
N PHE A 555 29.48 -17.27 -5.81
CA PHE A 555 28.18 -17.05 -6.45
C PHE A 555 28.36 -16.72 -7.94
N VAL A 556 27.52 -17.31 -8.79
CA VAL A 556 27.57 -17.11 -10.24
C VAL A 556 26.96 -15.75 -10.59
N GLY A 557 25.73 -15.55 -10.13
CA GLY A 557 24.96 -14.34 -10.38
C GLY A 557 23.99 -14.04 -9.26
N VAL A 558 23.71 -12.77 -9.06
CA VAL A 558 22.66 -12.30 -8.13
C VAL A 558 21.74 -11.30 -8.82
N PHE A 559 20.47 -11.33 -8.44
CA PHE A 559 19.38 -10.59 -9.09
C PHE A 559 18.80 -9.56 -8.12
N GLU A 560 18.91 -8.29 -8.46
CA GLU A 560 18.59 -7.14 -7.60
C GLU A 560 17.49 -6.25 -8.20
N ASN A 561 16.77 -5.48 -7.38
CA ASN A 561 15.52 -4.81 -7.77
C ASN A 561 15.44 -3.39 -7.15
N HIS A 562 14.23 -2.87 -6.85
CA HIS A 562 13.96 -1.67 -6.03
C HIS A 562 14.27 -0.29 -6.65
N VAL A 563 15.31 -0.16 -7.48
CA VAL A 563 15.76 1.15 -8.01
C VAL A 563 15.05 1.51 -9.32
N HIS A 564 14.35 0.56 -9.93
CA HIS A 564 13.64 0.66 -11.19
C HIS A 564 14.55 1.09 -12.35
N MET A 565 15.73 0.47 -12.43
CA MET A 565 16.74 0.72 -13.47
C MET A 565 17.29 -0.60 -14.02
N PHE A 566 17.85 -0.55 -15.22
CA PHE A 566 18.54 -1.72 -15.80
C PHE A 566 20.03 -1.67 -15.51
N LYS A 567 20.61 -2.80 -15.10
CA LYS A 567 22.06 -2.96 -14.95
C LYS A 567 22.56 -4.38 -15.16
N ARG A 568 23.84 -4.44 -15.49
CA ARG A 568 24.70 -5.61 -15.29
C ARG A 568 26.10 -5.13 -14.92
N THR A 569 26.66 -5.66 -13.84
CA THR A 569 28.05 -5.39 -13.47
C THR A 569 29.01 -6.21 -14.32
N PHE A 570 30.28 -5.80 -14.37
CA PHE A 570 31.36 -6.75 -14.56
C PHE A 570 31.34 -7.79 -13.42
N PRO A 571 31.96 -8.97 -13.58
CA PRO A 571 32.20 -9.88 -12.47
C PRO A 571 32.98 -9.19 -11.34
N LEU A 572 32.43 -9.17 -10.12
CA LEU A 572 33.01 -8.48 -8.97
C LEU A 572 33.47 -9.46 -7.89
N LYS A 573 34.62 -9.17 -7.31
CA LYS A 573 35.14 -9.81 -6.10
C LYS A 573 35.77 -8.74 -5.22
N ASN A 574 35.48 -8.78 -3.91
CA ASN A 574 35.92 -7.79 -2.94
C ASN A 574 35.61 -6.35 -3.38
N ASN A 575 34.41 -6.14 -3.94
CA ASN A 575 33.94 -4.86 -4.50
C ASN A 575 34.74 -4.32 -5.70
N THR A 576 35.60 -5.12 -6.34
CA THR A 576 36.38 -4.71 -7.52
C THR A 576 36.17 -5.68 -8.68
N ILE A 577 36.41 -5.23 -9.91
CA ILE A 577 36.35 -6.08 -11.10
C ILE A 577 37.38 -7.22 -10.97
N SER A 578 36.92 -8.46 -11.12
CA SER A 578 37.74 -9.66 -11.05
C SER A 578 37.19 -10.71 -11.99
N GLU A 579 38.03 -11.27 -12.86
CA GLU A 579 37.67 -12.46 -13.65
C GLU A 579 37.19 -13.57 -12.68
N ASN A 580 35.99 -14.11 -12.93
CA ASN A 580 35.29 -15.09 -12.06
C ASN A 580 34.71 -14.55 -10.73
N GLY A 581 34.49 -13.24 -10.63
CA GLY A 581 33.66 -12.66 -9.58
C GLY A 581 32.16 -12.93 -9.77
N THR A 582 31.37 -12.56 -8.77
CA THR A 582 29.89 -12.59 -8.83
C THR A 582 29.39 -11.50 -9.76
N VAL A 583 28.41 -11.79 -10.62
CA VAL A 583 27.76 -10.79 -11.50
C VAL A 583 26.44 -10.36 -10.88
N TYR A 584 26.18 -9.05 -10.87
CA TYR A 584 24.97 -8.46 -10.30
C TYR A 584 24.10 -7.93 -11.45
N PHE A 585 22.87 -8.43 -11.54
CA PHE A 585 21.91 -8.10 -12.59
C PHE A 585 20.69 -7.39 -12.01
N GLY A 586 20.04 -6.53 -12.79
CA GLY A 586 18.75 -5.95 -12.41
C GLY A 586 18.86 -4.48 -12.02
N ASP A 587 18.50 -4.15 -10.76
CA ASP A 587 17.87 -2.92 -10.26
C ASP A 587 16.37 -2.79 -10.55
N GLY A 588 15.80 -3.80 -11.21
CA GLY A 588 14.37 -3.88 -11.47
C GLY A 588 13.85 -2.95 -12.55
N ALA A 589 12.56 -3.15 -12.81
CA ALA A 589 11.54 -2.30 -13.42
C ALA A 589 10.69 -3.22 -14.30
N TRP A 590 9.98 -4.19 -13.71
CA TRP A 590 9.02 -4.99 -14.48
C TRP A 590 7.73 -4.19 -14.69
N GLY A 591 7.85 -3.06 -15.39
CA GLY A 591 6.75 -2.16 -15.73
C GLY A 591 6.45 -1.10 -14.67
N VAL A 592 7.16 -1.05 -13.55
CA VAL A 592 7.08 0.12 -12.67
C VAL A 592 7.75 1.32 -13.34
N PRO A 593 7.10 2.49 -13.35
CA PRO A 593 7.71 3.70 -13.89
C PRO A 593 9.09 3.97 -13.28
N THR A 594 10.09 4.08 -14.15
CA THR A 594 11.46 4.41 -13.78
C THR A 594 11.51 5.76 -13.07
N ASP A 595 12.24 5.86 -11.97
CA ASP A 595 12.42 7.11 -11.24
C ASP A 595 13.23 8.10 -12.10
N GLU A 596 12.56 9.14 -12.65
CA GLU A 596 13.21 10.21 -13.43
C GLU A 596 14.17 11.07 -12.58
N SER A 597 14.19 10.87 -11.26
CA SER A 597 14.97 11.67 -10.31
C SER A 597 16.42 11.21 -10.11
N CYS A 598 17.00 10.42 -11.03
CA CYS A 598 18.43 10.12 -11.02
C CYS A 598 19.24 11.14 -11.86
N PRO A 599 19.64 12.29 -11.31
CA PRO A 599 20.48 13.24 -12.03
C PRO A 599 21.87 12.64 -12.30
N PRO A 600 22.60 13.14 -13.33
CA PRO A 600 23.89 12.59 -13.73
C PRO A 600 24.96 12.53 -12.62
N ASP A 601 24.87 13.37 -11.60
CA ASP A 601 25.75 13.39 -10.42
C ASP A 601 25.42 12.29 -9.38
N GLN A 602 24.25 11.66 -9.48
CA GLN A 602 23.81 10.52 -8.66
C GLN A 602 23.96 9.17 -9.38
N PHE A 603 24.34 9.19 -10.65
CA PHE A 603 24.72 7.99 -11.39
C PHE A 603 26.03 7.43 -10.84
N THR A 604 25.94 6.28 -10.20
CA THR A 604 27.03 5.78 -9.35
C THR A 604 28.16 5.12 -10.14
N ASN A 605 28.05 4.96 -11.46
CA ASN A 605 29.08 4.26 -12.23
C ASN A 605 30.47 4.88 -12.07
N SER A 606 30.56 6.22 -12.07
CA SER A 606 31.83 6.92 -11.84
C SER A 606 32.32 6.80 -10.39
N THR A 607 31.40 6.80 -9.42
CA THR A 607 31.69 6.74 -7.97
C THR A 607 32.01 5.33 -7.49
N LEU A 608 31.49 4.30 -8.16
CA LEU A 608 31.75 2.88 -7.91
C LEU A 608 32.90 2.34 -8.76
N GLY A 609 33.68 3.20 -9.41
CA GLY A 609 34.90 2.79 -10.11
C GLY A 609 34.68 2.08 -11.45
N GLY A 610 33.55 2.32 -12.14
CA GLY A 610 33.27 1.75 -13.45
C GLY A 610 32.82 0.29 -13.43
N ILE A 611 32.21 -0.17 -12.34
CA ILE A 611 31.81 -1.57 -12.17
C ILE A 611 30.65 -2.01 -13.06
N PHE A 612 29.87 -1.09 -13.63
CA PHE A 612 28.78 -1.45 -14.53
C PHE A 612 29.30 -1.64 -15.95
N GLU A 613 29.13 -2.86 -16.47
CA GLU A 613 29.37 -3.13 -17.88
C GLU A 613 28.19 -2.62 -18.72
N LYS A 614 26.97 -2.75 -18.19
CA LYS A 614 25.76 -2.17 -18.75
C LYS A 614 24.94 -1.48 -17.67
N ALA A 615 24.39 -0.32 -17.99
CA ALA A 615 23.41 0.37 -17.16
C ALA A 615 22.55 1.29 -18.03
N HIS A 616 21.24 1.35 -17.76
CA HIS A 616 20.32 2.30 -18.39
C HIS A 616 19.49 3.00 -17.31
N THR A 617 19.46 4.33 -17.35
CA THR A 617 18.90 5.21 -16.30
C THR A 617 17.67 6.01 -16.72
N ALA A 618 17.08 5.70 -17.87
CA ALA A 618 16.12 6.58 -18.54
C ALA A 618 14.75 5.91 -18.74
N LYS A 619 13.78 6.71 -19.25
CA LYS A 619 12.51 6.20 -19.80
C LYS A 619 12.79 4.97 -20.66
N ASN A 620 12.11 3.87 -20.35
CA ASN A 620 12.24 2.54 -20.95
C ASN A 620 13.29 1.61 -20.33
N ALA A 621 13.75 1.82 -19.09
CA ALA A 621 14.54 0.79 -18.40
C ALA A 621 13.74 -0.49 -18.08
N ASP A 622 12.44 -0.50 -18.37
CA ASP A 622 11.55 -1.63 -18.19
C ASP A 622 12.11 -2.90 -18.84
N HIS A 623 12.31 -3.94 -18.04
CA HIS A 623 12.93 -5.16 -18.53
C HIS A 623 12.53 -6.40 -17.74
N VAL A 624 12.71 -7.54 -18.39
CA VAL A 624 12.70 -8.86 -17.75
C VAL A 624 13.91 -9.63 -18.22
N TRP A 625 14.57 -10.33 -17.31
CA TRP A 625 15.68 -11.18 -17.65
C TRP A 625 15.24 -12.63 -17.84
N ILE A 626 15.91 -13.34 -18.73
CA ILE A 626 15.84 -14.79 -18.87
C ILE A 626 17.24 -15.34 -18.62
N LEU A 627 17.37 -16.17 -17.59
CA LEU A 627 18.50 -17.04 -17.36
C LEU A 627 18.20 -18.40 -17.99
N ASN A 628 19.00 -18.79 -18.96
CA ASN A 628 19.02 -20.10 -19.56
C ASN A 628 20.17 -20.93 -18.98
N LEU A 629 19.84 -21.93 -18.16
CA LEU A 629 20.78 -22.84 -17.54
C LEU A 629 20.94 -24.10 -18.40
N ASN A 630 22.15 -24.26 -18.93
CA ASN A 630 22.60 -25.46 -19.64
C ASN A 630 23.54 -26.29 -18.75
N GLU A 631 24.11 -27.37 -19.30
CA GLU A 631 25.04 -28.24 -18.58
C GLU A 631 26.25 -27.48 -18.02
N ASN A 632 26.86 -26.61 -18.84
CA ASN A 632 28.12 -25.95 -18.54
C ASN A 632 28.01 -24.42 -18.46
N GLU A 633 26.87 -23.84 -18.81
CA GLU A 633 26.73 -22.41 -19.06
C GLU A 633 25.47 -21.85 -18.43
N ALA A 634 25.58 -20.63 -17.90
CA ALA A 634 24.46 -19.74 -17.61
C ALA A 634 24.45 -18.63 -18.67
N ILE A 635 23.38 -18.59 -19.47
CA ILE A 635 23.22 -17.62 -20.56
C ILE A 635 22.09 -16.66 -20.19
N TYR A 636 22.33 -15.36 -20.32
CA TYR A 636 21.41 -14.31 -19.89
C TYR A 636 21.01 -13.44 -21.07
N ASP A 637 19.71 -13.23 -21.17
CA ASP A 637 19.08 -12.27 -22.07
C ASP A 637 18.24 -11.29 -21.25
N ALA A 638 18.15 -10.03 -21.68
CA ALA A 638 17.28 -9.03 -21.09
C ALA A 638 16.44 -8.34 -22.17
N PHE A 639 15.14 -8.46 -22.01
CA PHE A 639 14.15 -8.01 -22.99
C PHE A 639 13.43 -6.79 -22.47
N THR A 640 13.14 -5.87 -23.37
CA THR A 640 12.30 -4.70 -23.09
C THR A 640 10.89 -4.93 -23.63
N GLN A 641 10.00 -3.97 -23.42
CA GLN A 641 8.67 -3.96 -24.01
C GLN A 641 8.69 -3.90 -25.55
N ASP A 642 9.76 -3.36 -26.15
CA ASP A 642 9.96 -3.29 -27.60
C ASP A 642 10.65 -4.57 -28.12
N ASP A 643 10.02 -5.28 -29.07
CA ASP A 643 10.54 -6.53 -29.66
C ASP A 643 11.86 -6.34 -30.43
N SER A 644 12.16 -5.12 -30.84
CA SER A 644 13.41 -4.79 -31.54
C SER A 644 14.58 -4.51 -30.60
N ILE A 645 14.33 -4.33 -29.29
CA ILE A 645 15.32 -3.87 -28.32
C ILE A 645 15.58 -4.93 -27.26
N TYR A 646 16.82 -5.41 -27.25
CA TYR A 646 17.41 -6.24 -26.21
C TYR A 646 18.44 -5.40 -25.47
N PHE A 647 18.31 -5.29 -24.14
CA PHE A 647 19.36 -4.69 -23.33
C PHE A 647 20.53 -5.65 -23.13
N GLU A 648 20.25 -6.95 -23.10
CA GLU A 648 21.26 -7.99 -23.11
C GLU A 648 20.85 -9.13 -24.03
N ARG A 649 21.83 -9.69 -24.76
CA ARG A 649 21.61 -10.85 -25.60
C ARG A 649 22.81 -11.79 -25.55
N GLY A 650 22.63 -12.95 -24.93
CA GLY A 650 23.61 -14.02 -24.88
C GLY A 650 24.82 -13.77 -23.98
N TYR A 651 24.69 -12.94 -22.94
CA TYR A 651 25.76 -12.84 -21.94
C TYR A 651 25.95 -14.22 -21.30
N THR A 652 27.17 -14.77 -21.33
CA THR A 652 27.40 -16.18 -20.99
C THR A 652 28.47 -16.29 -19.90
N GLN A 653 28.16 -17.07 -18.87
CA GLN A 653 29.10 -17.46 -17.82
C GLN A 653 29.34 -18.96 -17.88
N THR A 654 30.61 -19.37 -17.96
CA THR A 654 31.00 -20.78 -17.82
C THR A 654 30.92 -21.19 -16.35
N LEU A 655 30.02 -22.12 -16.05
CA LEU A 655 29.71 -22.53 -14.68
C LEU A 655 30.92 -23.13 -13.95
N SER A 656 31.79 -23.87 -14.64
CA SER A 656 32.97 -24.49 -14.03
C SER A 656 33.93 -23.50 -13.37
N ASN A 657 33.92 -22.23 -13.76
CA ASN A 657 34.74 -21.17 -13.15
C ASN A 657 34.29 -20.83 -11.72
N TYR A 658 33.08 -21.22 -11.34
CA TYR A 658 32.45 -20.95 -10.05
C TYR A 658 32.43 -22.18 -9.12
N ASN A 659 33.12 -23.26 -9.50
CA ASN A 659 33.29 -24.41 -8.62
C ASN A 659 34.09 -24.02 -7.37
N MET A 660 33.68 -24.48 -6.19
CA MET A 660 34.38 -24.21 -4.92
C MET A 660 35.76 -24.87 -4.82
N ASN A 661 36.04 -25.86 -5.67
CA ASN A 661 37.29 -26.62 -5.72
C ASN A 661 38.54 -25.75 -5.95
#